data_AF-A0A1L8P8G4-F1
#
_entry.id   AF-A0A1L8P8G4-F1
#
_cell.length_a   1.000
_cell.length_b   1.000
_cell.length_c   1.000
_cell.angle_alpha   90.00
_cell.angle_beta   90.00
_cell.angle_gamma   90.00
#
_symmetry.space_group_name_H-M   'P 1'
#
loop_
_entity.id
_entity.type
_entity.pdbx_description
1 polymer ?
#
loop_
_entity_poly.entity_id
_entity_poly.type
_entity_poly.pdbx_seq_one_letter_code
_entity_poly.pdbx_strand_id
1 'polypeptide(L)'
;MTEKVDFDQARERVDELVTLLDQYSHQYYVLDQPTIPDEEYDLLYRELVELEETYLILVQNDSPTQRVGGTLLEGFEKVEHDIPMLSLDNAFSKEDLKDFDRKISELVDKPYTYQCELKMDGLAVSLKYENGKFKQAVTRGNGLVGENVTVNVKAIRSIPLTLKEPLTLETRGEIYMPKPSFVALNQNREEQGEAVFANPRNAAAGTIRNLDPKVTASRNLSVFLYSLAQVEGKEVTSQSEALRLLDDLGLKTNPERRVFETIDKVWAFVEEYQEKRTTLPYEIDGIVIKVNELDNQEKAGYTVKAPKWAVAYKFPAEEAETLLRSVEWTVGRTGVVTPTAIMDPVQLAGTTVQRASLHNVDLMKTKDIRLKDTVVVRKAGDIIPEVVKVNEDKRPKDSQPYEYPTHCPACQSELMHLDEEVALRCMNPSCSAQAKEKLTHFVSRNAMNIDGLGERIVAQLYDQSLVKDSADLYYLEKEQLLTLDKIADKSADNVLSAIEKSKENSLERLVFGLGIRHVGVKAARLLAEEFITMERLNNAPKEAIEAIEGLGETIAESIQAFFELEEVAQLIRKLREASVNMEYKGKRKEEIKQVSSYFSDKTVVITGKLEHYTRDELKEKLTDLGAKVTGGVSKNTDYLIAGEEAGSKLIKAQELEVPVLTEQQVLEEIDE
;
A
#
# COMPACT_ATOMS: atom_id res chain seq x y z
N MET A 1 -16.97 -42.66 -8.93
CA MET A 1 -17.70 -43.50 -7.97
C MET A 1 -17.73 -42.70 -6.67
N THR A 2 -18.77 -41.89 -6.49
CA THR A 2 -18.95 -41.04 -5.31
C THR A 2 -19.55 -41.91 -4.21
N GLU A 3 -18.82 -42.09 -3.11
CA GLU A 3 -19.40 -42.60 -1.87
C GLU A 3 -20.53 -41.65 -1.46
N LYS A 4 -21.75 -42.16 -1.37
CA LYS A 4 -22.89 -41.42 -0.83
C LYS A 4 -22.62 -41.21 0.65
N VAL A 5 -22.24 -39.99 1.02
CA VAL A 5 -22.17 -39.54 2.42
C VAL A 5 -23.53 -39.83 3.08
N ASP A 6 -23.52 -40.41 4.28
CA ASP A 6 -24.75 -40.71 5.02
C ASP A 6 -25.48 -39.42 5.42
N PHE A 7 -26.80 -39.42 5.51
CA PHE A 7 -27.60 -38.20 5.77
C PHE A 7 -27.24 -37.55 7.11
N ASP A 8 -27.03 -38.35 8.15
CA ASP A 8 -26.63 -37.82 9.47
C ASP A 8 -25.21 -37.24 9.44
N GLN A 9 -24.28 -37.84 8.67
CA GLN A 9 -22.93 -37.30 8.46
C GLN A 9 -22.95 -36.01 7.64
N ALA A 10 -23.81 -35.93 6.62
CA ALA A 10 -24.02 -34.73 5.82
C ALA A 10 -24.59 -33.58 6.68
N ARG A 11 -25.52 -33.87 7.60
CA ARG A 11 -26.04 -32.86 8.54
C ARG A 11 -24.94 -32.32 9.47
N GLU A 12 -24.17 -33.20 10.13
CA GLU A 12 -23.07 -32.76 11.00
C GLU A 12 -22.02 -31.95 10.24
N ARG A 13 -21.71 -32.35 9.00
CA ARG A 13 -20.77 -31.62 8.15
C ARG A 13 -21.30 -30.26 7.71
N VAL A 14 -22.59 -30.15 7.40
CA VAL A 14 -23.24 -28.85 7.08
C VAL A 14 -23.16 -27.90 8.28
N ASP A 15 -23.48 -28.36 9.49
CA ASP A 15 -23.40 -27.51 10.71
C ASP A 15 -21.96 -27.03 11.00
N GLU A 16 -20.98 -27.92 10.80
CA GLU A 16 -19.55 -27.59 10.93
C GLU A 16 -19.11 -26.55 9.88
N LEU A 17 -19.44 -26.78 8.60
CA LEU A 17 -19.10 -25.90 7.49
C LEU A 17 -19.72 -24.51 7.66
N VAL A 18 -21.00 -24.43 8.07
CA VAL A 18 -21.69 -23.17 8.36
C VAL A 18 -20.93 -22.39 9.45
N THR A 19 -20.57 -23.05 10.55
CA THR A 19 -19.86 -22.42 11.67
C THR A 19 -18.48 -21.90 11.27
N LEU A 20 -17.70 -22.71 10.55
CA LEU A 20 -16.35 -22.35 10.08
C LEU A 20 -16.40 -21.20 9.07
N LEU A 21 -17.28 -21.29 8.05
CA LEU A 21 -17.42 -20.27 7.03
C LEU A 21 -17.92 -18.95 7.60
N ASP A 22 -18.81 -18.94 8.61
CA ASP A 22 -19.22 -17.71 9.30
C ASP A 22 -18.05 -17.08 10.07
N GLN A 23 -17.25 -17.87 10.79
CA GLN A 23 -16.05 -17.40 11.48
C GLN A 23 -15.03 -16.78 10.51
N TYR A 24 -14.73 -17.47 9.41
CA TYR A 24 -13.77 -16.99 8.41
C TYR A 24 -14.31 -15.75 7.67
N SER A 25 -15.60 -15.72 7.36
CA SER A 25 -16.25 -14.54 6.79
C SER A 25 -16.15 -13.33 7.72
N HIS A 26 -16.34 -13.52 9.03
CA HIS A 26 -16.19 -12.45 10.00
C HIS A 26 -14.75 -11.91 10.04
N GLN A 27 -13.76 -12.80 10.10
CA GLN A 27 -12.35 -12.41 10.08
C GLN A 27 -11.97 -11.66 8.80
N TYR A 28 -12.49 -12.09 7.66
CA TYR A 28 -12.19 -11.52 6.35
C TYR A 28 -12.91 -10.20 6.10
N TYR A 29 -14.21 -10.13 6.37
CA TYR A 29 -15.06 -8.98 6.03
C TYR A 29 -15.31 -8.00 7.18
N VAL A 30 -14.94 -8.31 8.43
CA VAL A 30 -15.17 -7.42 9.58
C VAL A 30 -13.84 -7.02 10.21
N LEU A 31 -12.97 -8.00 10.47
CA LEU A 31 -11.69 -7.74 11.11
C LEU A 31 -10.57 -7.38 10.13
N ASP A 32 -10.77 -7.61 8.83
CA ASP A 32 -9.75 -7.49 7.77
C ASP A 32 -8.45 -8.27 8.12
N GLN A 33 -8.60 -9.39 8.84
CA GLN A 33 -7.52 -10.25 9.37
C GLN A 33 -7.86 -11.73 9.18
N PRO A 34 -7.78 -12.27 7.95
CA PRO A 34 -8.12 -13.66 7.69
C PRO A 34 -7.13 -14.65 8.33
N THR A 35 -7.63 -15.77 8.86
CA THR A 35 -6.79 -16.87 9.36
C THR A 35 -6.54 -17.98 8.35
N ILE A 36 -7.35 -18.06 7.29
CA ILE A 36 -7.19 -19.02 6.19
C ILE A 36 -7.07 -18.30 4.84
N PRO A 37 -6.45 -18.93 3.82
CA PRO A 37 -6.46 -18.43 2.45
C PRO A 37 -7.85 -18.43 1.81
N ASP A 38 -8.09 -17.51 0.86
CA ASP A 38 -9.35 -17.36 0.12
C ASP A 38 -9.77 -18.65 -0.64
N GLU A 39 -8.81 -19.41 -1.17
CA GLU A 39 -9.08 -20.67 -1.87
C GLU A 39 -9.60 -21.76 -0.91
N GLU A 40 -9.05 -21.84 0.30
CA GLU A 40 -9.51 -22.79 1.31
C GLU A 40 -10.95 -22.46 1.74
N TYR A 41 -11.27 -21.17 1.86
CA TYR A 41 -12.65 -20.72 2.06
C TYR A 41 -13.56 -21.14 0.90
N ASP A 42 -13.12 -20.92 -0.35
CA ASP A 42 -13.91 -21.28 -1.55
C ASP A 42 -14.15 -22.79 -1.66
N LEU A 43 -13.18 -23.63 -1.28
CA LEU A 43 -13.32 -25.09 -1.27
C LEU A 43 -14.35 -25.54 -0.24
N LEU A 44 -14.27 -25.04 0.99
CA LEU A 44 -15.26 -25.31 2.04
C LEU A 44 -16.65 -24.81 1.64
N TYR A 45 -16.72 -23.65 0.99
CA TYR A 45 -17.97 -23.10 0.48
C TYR A 45 -18.57 -23.96 -0.64
N ARG A 46 -17.75 -24.45 -1.57
CA ARG A 46 -18.19 -25.36 -2.64
C ARG A 46 -18.70 -26.68 -2.06
N GLU A 47 -18.01 -27.24 -1.07
CA GLU A 47 -18.45 -28.44 -0.36
C GLU A 47 -19.84 -28.22 0.27
N LEU A 48 -20.06 -27.08 0.93
CA LEU A 48 -21.36 -26.71 1.50
C LEU A 48 -22.45 -26.61 0.42
N VAL A 49 -22.16 -25.97 -0.72
CA VAL A 49 -23.11 -25.85 -1.85
C VAL A 49 -23.48 -27.23 -2.41
N GLU A 50 -22.50 -28.11 -2.64
CA GLU A 50 -22.75 -29.46 -3.15
C GLU A 50 -23.63 -30.29 -2.20
N LEU A 51 -23.40 -30.17 -0.89
CA LEU A 51 -24.21 -30.84 0.14
C LEU A 51 -25.65 -30.29 0.19
N GLU A 52 -25.81 -28.97 0.13
CA GLU A 52 -27.11 -28.30 0.14
C GLU A 52 -27.92 -28.57 -1.14
N GLU A 53 -27.28 -28.66 -2.31
CA GLU A 53 -27.92 -29.05 -3.56
C GLU A 53 -28.35 -30.52 -3.56
N THR A 54 -27.54 -31.40 -2.95
CA THR A 54 -27.85 -32.83 -2.83
C THR A 54 -28.96 -33.09 -1.82
N TYR A 55 -28.97 -32.36 -0.70
CA TYR A 55 -29.92 -32.51 0.40
C TYR A 55 -30.62 -31.19 0.73
N LEU A 56 -31.57 -30.80 -0.11
CA LEU A 56 -32.33 -29.54 0.02
C LEU A 56 -32.97 -29.29 1.41
N ILE A 57 -33.24 -30.35 2.18
CA ILE A 57 -33.79 -30.22 3.56
C ILE A 57 -32.78 -29.70 4.58
N LEU A 58 -31.48 -29.74 4.26
CA LEU A 58 -30.41 -29.26 5.13
C LEU A 58 -30.08 -27.78 4.93
N VAL A 59 -30.69 -27.10 3.94
CA VAL A 59 -30.48 -25.67 3.70
C VAL A 59 -31.02 -24.86 4.88
N GLN A 60 -30.13 -24.17 5.59
CA GLN A 60 -30.47 -23.30 6.71
C GLN A 60 -30.67 -21.86 6.24
N ASN A 61 -31.64 -21.14 6.82
CA ASN A 61 -31.92 -19.74 6.44
C ASN A 61 -30.75 -18.80 6.73
N ASP A 62 -29.92 -19.14 7.71
CA ASP A 62 -28.71 -18.44 8.13
C ASP A 62 -27.42 -19.01 7.52
N SER A 63 -27.52 -19.98 6.61
CA SER A 63 -26.36 -20.55 5.92
C SER A 63 -25.58 -19.47 5.15
N PRO A 64 -24.23 -19.52 5.11
CA PRO A 64 -23.40 -18.67 4.28
C PRO A 64 -23.78 -18.70 2.79
N THR A 65 -24.43 -19.77 2.31
CA THR A 65 -24.92 -19.86 0.93
C THR A 65 -26.12 -18.95 0.64
N GLN A 66 -26.82 -18.49 1.69
CA GLN A 66 -28.00 -17.63 1.63
C GLN A 66 -27.70 -16.15 1.95
N ARG A 67 -26.45 -15.82 2.34
CA ARG A 67 -26.03 -14.47 2.77
C ARG A 67 -25.06 -13.83 1.77
N VAL A 68 -25.02 -12.49 1.73
CA VAL A 68 -24.08 -11.69 0.92
C VAL A 68 -23.23 -10.81 1.84
N GLY A 69 -21.90 -10.84 1.71
CA GLY A 69 -21.00 -9.92 2.42
C GLY A 69 -20.77 -10.25 3.90
N GLY A 70 -20.45 -9.22 4.72
CA GLY A 70 -20.08 -9.39 6.14
C GLY A 70 -20.80 -8.42 7.09
N THR A 71 -20.59 -8.60 8.39
CA THR A 71 -21.20 -7.79 9.46
C THR A 71 -20.65 -6.36 9.48
N LEU A 72 -21.51 -5.37 9.74
CA LEU A 72 -21.14 -3.94 9.70
C LEU A 72 -20.47 -3.52 11.02
N LEU A 73 -19.42 -2.68 10.94
CA LEU A 73 -18.69 -2.20 12.12
C LEU A 73 -19.46 -1.14 12.93
N GLU A 74 -19.20 -1.07 14.24
CA GLU A 74 -19.68 0.00 15.11
C GLU A 74 -18.85 1.28 14.87
N GLY A 75 -19.50 2.42 14.59
CA GLY A 75 -18.83 3.72 14.40
C GLY A 75 -19.01 4.37 13.01
N PHE A 76 -19.41 3.59 12.00
CA PHE A 76 -19.81 4.12 10.70
C PHE A 76 -21.33 4.26 10.60
N GLU A 77 -21.80 5.33 9.95
CA GLU A 77 -23.22 5.48 9.61
C GLU A 77 -23.62 4.40 8.60
N LYS A 78 -24.73 3.70 8.87
CA LYS A 78 -25.26 2.64 8.01
C LYS A 78 -26.19 3.24 6.96
N VAL A 79 -26.02 2.83 5.70
CA VAL A 79 -26.79 3.34 4.56
C VAL A 79 -27.35 2.17 3.77
N GLU A 80 -28.65 2.21 3.50
CA GLU A 80 -29.31 1.25 2.62
C GLU A 80 -28.96 1.56 1.15
N HIS A 81 -28.68 0.51 0.39
CA HIS A 81 -28.46 0.64 -1.06
C HIS A 81 -29.81 0.72 -1.78
N ASP A 82 -29.93 1.65 -2.73
CA ASP A 82 -31.16 1.82 -3.53
C ASP A 82 -31.40 0.59 -4.41
N ILE A 83 -30.30 0.01 -4.90
CA ILE A 83 -30.26 -1.26 -5.61
C ILE A 83 -29.33 -2.19 -4.83
N PRO A 84 -29.69 -3.45 -4.51
CA PRO A 84 -28.79 -4.35 -3.79
C PRO A 84 -27.44 -4.56 -4.49
N MET A 85 -26.36 -4.65 -3.72
CA MET A 85 -25.01 -5.04 -4.18
C MET A 85 -24.79 -6.54 -3.94
N LEU A 86 -24.94 -7.34 -4.99
CA LEU A 86 -24.83 -8.79 -4.94
C LEU A 86 -23.38 -9.29 -5.05
N SER A 87 -23.19 -10.59 -4.83
CA SER A 87 -21.94 -11.30 -5.14
C SER A 87 -21.96 -11.82 -6.59
N LEU A 88 -20.87 -12.47 -7.01
CA LEU A 88 -20.78 -13.23 -8.26
C LEU A 88 -20.66 -14.71 -7.93
N ASP A 89 -21.21 -15.57 -8.80
CA ASP A 89 -20.90 -17.00 -8.77
C ASP A 89 -19.48 -17.23 -9.33
N ASN A 90 -18.82 -18.27 -8.83
CA ASN A 90 -17.43 -18.59 -9.17
C ASN A 90 -17.34 -19.69 -10.24
N ALA A 91 -16.37 -19.55 -11.13
CA ALA A 91 -15.91 -20.57 -12.06
C ALA A 91 -14.41 -20.79 -11.86
N PHE A 92 -13.95 -22.03 -12.02
CA PHE A 92 -12.55 -22.42 -11.77
C PHE A 92 -11.94 -23.18 -12.96
N SER A 93 -12.78 -23.65 -13.89
CA SER A 93 -12.34 -24.39 -15.08
C SER A 93 -12.92 -23.82 -16.39
N LYS A 94 -12.34 -24.25 -17.52
CA LYS A 94 -12.88 -23.94 -18.84
C LYS A 94 -14.26 -24.57 -19.04
N GLU A 95 -14.47 -25.74 -18.46
CA GLU A 95 -15.73 -26.46 -18.46
C GLU A 95 -16.81 -25.69 -17.72
N ASP A 96 -16.48 -25.06 -16.58
CA ASP A 96 -17.41 -24.18 -15.84
C ASP A 96 -17.88 -23.00 -16.70
N LEU A 97 -16.96 -22.40 -17.48
CA LEU A 97 -17.30 -21.31 -18.39
C LEU A 97 -18.18 -21.76 -19.56
N LYS A 98 -17.97 -22.97 -20.07
CA LYS A 98 -18.85 -23.56 -21.09
C LYS A 98 -20.24 -23.86 -20.53
N ASP A 99 -20.32 -24.32 -19.29
CA ASP A 99 -21.61 -24.53 -18.63
C ASP A 99 -22.36 -23.21 -18.40
N PHE A 100 -21.63 -22.14 -18.04
CA PHE A 100 -22.17 -20.79 -17.98
C PHE A 100 -22.74 -20.33 -19.33
N ASP A 101 -21.98 -20.45 -20.44
CA ASP A 101 -22.48 -20.12 -21.80
C ASP A 101 -23.74 -20.92 -22.17
N ARG A 102 -23.76 -22.23 -21.88
CA ARG A 102 -24.94 -23.07 -22.07
C ARG A 102 -26.15 -22.54 -21.30
N LYS A 103 -26.01 -22.25 -20.00
CA LYS A 103 -27.08 -21.70 -19.15
C LYS A 103 -27.59 -20.36 -19.68
N ILE A 104 -26.70 -19.47 -20.13
CA ILE A 104 -27.12 -18.20 -20.75
C ILE A 104 -27.94 -18.45 -22.02
N SER A 105 -27.52 -19.38 -22.88
CA SER A 105 -28.25 -19.70 -24.11
C SER A 105 -29.65 -20.28 -23.88
N GLU A 106 -29.93 -20.84 -22.70
CA GLU A 106 -31.25 -21.32 -22.29
C GLU A 106 -32.14 -20.19 -21.74
N LEU A 107 -31.54 -19.09 -21.29
CA LEU A 107 -32.23 -17.95 -20.66
C LEU A 107 -32.48 -16.79 -21.64
N VAL A 108 -31.61 -16.60 -22.64
CA VAL A 108 -31.70 -15.48 -23.58
C VAL A 108 -31.42 -15.91 -25.01
N ASP A 109 -32.14 -15.31 -25.96
CA ASP A 109 -31.98 -15.57 -27.38
C ASP A 109 -30.69 -14.93 -27.93
N LYS A 110 -30.04 -15.62 -28.86
CA LYS A 110 -28.88 -15.08 -29.60
C LYS A 110 -29.31 -14.02 -30.64
N PRO A 111 -28.42 -13.08 -31.01
CA PRO A 111 -27.02 -12.95 -30.58
C PRO A 111 -26.85 -12.15 -29.28
N TYR A 112 -25.87 -12.55 -28.47
CA TYR A 112 -25.34 -11.79 -27.34
C TYR A 112 -23.82 -11.88 -27.31
N THR A 113 -23.17 -10.95 -26.62
CA THR A 113 -21.71 -10.89 -26.46
C THR A 113 -21.31 -10.88 -24.99
N TYR A 114 -20.01 -11.02 -24.71
CA TYR A 114 -19.45 -11.03 -23.36
C TYR A 114 -18.53 -9.86 -23.15
N GLN A 115 -18.82 -9.03 -22.15
CA GLN A 115 -17.86 -8.07 -21.63
C GLN A 115 -17.00 -8.76 -20.57
N CYS A 116 -15.71 -8.87 -20.84
CA CYS A 116 -14.73 -9.39 -19.90
C CYS A 116 -13.97 -8.23 -19.24
N GLU A 117 -13.84 -8.30 -17.92
CA GLU A 117 -13.20 -7.31 -17.07
C GLU A 117 -12.27 -8.02 -16.09
N LEU A 118 -11.14 -7.41 -15.77
CA LEU A 118 -10.24 -7.98 -14.75
C LEU A 118 -10.93 -7.93 -13.37
N LYS A 119 -10.89 -9.02 -12.62
CA LYS A 119 -11.48 -9.08 -11.27
C LYS A 119 -10.48 -8.48 -10.27
N MET A 120 -10.76 -7.26 -9.84
CA MET A 120 -9.87 -6.52 -8.93
C MET A 120 -9.92 -7.13 -7.54
N ASP A 121 -8.75 -7.28 -6.91
CA ASP A 121 -8.67 -7.70 -5.52
C ASP A 121 -8.69 -6.48 -4.58
N GLY A 122 -9.86 -6.16 -4.05
CA GLY A 122 -10.08 -4.94 -3.27
C GLY A 122 -11.38 -4.95 -2.46
N LEU A 123 -11.91 -3.75 -2.21
CA LEU A 123 -13.17 -3.52 -1.51
C LEU A 123 -14.20 -2.86 -2.44
N ALA A 124 -15.34 -3.54 -2.63
CA ALA A 124 -16.47 -3.03 -3.38
C ALA A 124 -17.07 -1.75 -2.75
N VAL A 125 -17.30 -0.75 -3.60
CA VAL A 125 -17.87 0.55 -3.24
C VAL A 125 -18.96 0.96 -4.24
N SER A 126 -20.03 1.58 -3.72
CA SER A 126 -21.01 2.33 -4.51
C SER A 126 -20.74 3.83 -4.37
N LEU A 127 -20.70 4.55 -5.49
CA LEU A 127 -20.49 5.99 -5.58
C LEU A 127 -21.74 6.64 -6.16
N LYS A 128 -22.33 7.56 -5.40
CA LYS A 128 -23.50 8.35 -5.82
C LYS A 128 -23.07 9.76 -6.21
N TYR A 129 -23.51 10.19 -7.38
CA TYR A 129 -23.35 11.54 -7.90
C TYR A 129 -24.72 12.15 -8.12
N GLU A 130 -24.87 13.42 -7.73
CA GLU A 130 -26.10 14.19 -7.89
C GLU A 130 -25.77 15.45 -8.68
N ASN A 131 -26.40 15.65 -9.84
CA ASN A 131 -26.15 16.80 -10.72
C ASN A 131 -24.63 17.00 -11.01
N GLY A 132 -23.91 15.91 -11.24
CA GLY A 132 -22.47 15.87 -11.50
C GLY A 132 -21.59 16.06 -10.26
N LYS A 133 -22.14 16.18 -9.05
CA LYS A 133 -21.36 16.36 -7.81
C LYS A 133 -21.33 15.08 -6.99
N PHE A 134 -20.14 14.72 -6.51
CA PHE A 134 -19.98 13.55 -5.65
C PHE A 134 -20.73 13.75 -4.33
N LYS A 135 -21.68 12.86 -4.06
CA LYS A 135 -22.62 12.97 -2.94
C LYS A 135 -22.25 12.03 -1.80
N GLN A 136 -22.10 10.75 -2.11
CA GLN A 136 -21.96 9.70 -1.11
C GLN A 136 -21.15 8.53 -1.66
N ALA A 137 -20.39 7.88 -0.77
CA ALA A 137 -19.87 6.54 -1.02
C ALA A 137 -20.26 5.58 0.10
N VAL A 138 -20.63 4.37 -0.30
CA VAL A 138 -21.13 3.32 0.60
C VAL A 138 -20.38 2.02 0.28
N THR A 139 -19.88 1.33 1.31
CA THR A 139 -19.28 -0.01 1.14
C THR A 139 -20.37 -1.03 0.76
N ARG A 140 -19.99 -2.21 0.27
CA ARG A 140 -20.98 -3.27 0.02
C ARG A 140 -21.73 -3.69 1.29
N GLY A 141 -21.03 -3.81 2.42
CA GLY A 141 -21.61 -4.34 3.66
C GLY A 141 -22.18 -5.74 3.48
N ASN A 142 -23.46 -5.92 3.81
CA ASN A 142 -24.20 -7.17 3.60
C ASN A 142 -24.96 -7.23 2.26
N GLY A 143 -24.67 -6.30 1.35
CA GLY A 143 -25.33 -6.17 0.05
C GLY A 143 -26.63 -5.37 0.04
N LEU A 144 -27.34 -5.28 1.17
CA LEU A 144 -28.53 -4.43 1.34
C LEU A 144 -28.18 -3.12 2.06
N VAL A 145 -27.30 -3.22 3.06
CA VAL A 145 -26.85 -2.11 3.90
C VAL A 145 -25.34 -2.10 3.91
N GLY A 146 -24.76 -0.93 3.68
CA GLY A 146 -23.33 -0.69 3.74
C GLY A 146 -22.94 0.41 4.70
N GLU A 147 -21.63 0.68 4.77
CA GLU A 147 -21.04 1.70 5.65
C GLU A 147 -20.79 2.98 4.84
N ASN A 148 -21.20 4.12 5.39
CA ASN A 148 -20.93 5.43 4.79
C ASN A 148 -19.43 5.77 4.94
N VAL A 149 -18.69 5.60 3.84
CA VAL A 149 -17.24 5.85 3.77
C VAL A 149 -16.92 7.11 2.96
N THR A 150 -17.90 8.02 2.81
CA THR A 150 -17.79 9.22 1.97
C THR A 150 -16.54 10.06 2.28
N VAL A 151 -16.19 10.23 3.56
CA VAL A 151 -15.04 11.05 3.96
C VAL A 151 -13.72 10.41 3.50
N ASN A 152 -13.61 9.10 3.65
CA ASN A 152 -12.40 8.35 3.29
C ASN A 152 -12.26 8.24 1.76
N VAL A 153 -13.37 7.98 1.07
CA VAL A 153 -13.39 7.89 -0.39
C VAL A 153 -13.05 9.23 -1.05
N LYS A 154 -13.40 10.37 -0.44
CA LYS A 154 -12.94 11.70 -0.91
C LYS A 154 -11.42 11.88 -0.89
N ALA A 155 -10.69 11.11 -0.09
CA ALA A 155 -9.23 11.16 -0.05
C ALA A 155 -8.57 10.38 -1.22
N ILE A 156 -9.33 9.56 -1.94
CA ILE A 156 -8.84 8.79 -3.09
C ILE A 156 -8.73 9.70 -4.32
N ARG A 157 -7.49 9.98 -4.75
CA ARG A 157 -7.21 10.92 -5.84
C ARG A 157 -7.79 10.52 -7.20
N SER A 158 -8.02 9.22 -7.43
CA SER A 158 -8.59 8.74 -8.69
C SER A 158 -10.12 8.90 -8.78
N ILE A 159 -10.78 9.35 -7.72
CA ILE A 159 -12.22 9.60 -7.72
C ILE A 159 -12.46 11.09 -7.96
N PRO A 160 -13.08 11.49 -9.09
CA PRO A 160 -13.43 12.87 -9.33
C PRO A 160 -14.58 13.29 -8.40
N LEU A 161 -14.45 14.44 -7.75
CA LEU A 161 -15.53 15.02 -6.93
C LEU A 161 -16.58 15.75 -7.77
N THR A 162 -16.30 15.96 -9.04
CA THR A 162 -17.20 16.57 -10.03
C THR A 162 -17.02 15.84 -11.35
N LEU A 163 -18.12 15.37 -11.92
CA LEU A 163 -18.17 14.78 -13.26
C LEU A 163 -18.09 15.88 -14.32
N LYS A 164 -17.67 15.52 -15.53
CA LYS A 164 -17.63 16.46 -16.67
C LYS A 164 -19.02 16.90 -17.13
N GLU A 165 -20.05 16.11 -16.86
CA GLU A 165 -21.44 16.45 -17.12
C GLU A 165 -22.25 16.50 -15.82
N PRO A 166 -23.27 17.35 -15.72
CA PRO A 166 -24.14 17.47 -14.55
C PRO A 166 -25.16 16.33 -14.46
N LEU A 167 -24.69 15.07 -14.47
CA LEU A 167 -25.53 13.88 -14.40
C LEU A 167 -25.72 13.37 -12.97
N THR A 168 -26.92 12.87 -12.70
CA THR A 168 -27.21 12.09 -11.50
C THR A 168 -27.07 10.61 -11.82
N LEU A 169 -26.20 9.91 -11.10
CA LEU A 169 -25.93 8.49 -11.32
C LEU A 169 -25.41 7.78 -10.06
N GLU A 170 -25.61 6.46 -10.02
CA GLU A 170 -24.94 5.54 -9.11
C GLU A 170 -24.03 4.62 -9.92
N THR A 171 -22.75 4.56 -9.54
CA THR A 171 -21.77 3.67 -10.17
C THR A 171 -21.05 2.85 -9.10
N ARG A 172 -20.65 1.63 -9.48
CA ARG A 172 -20.00 0.68 -8.58
C ARG A 172 -18.62 0.33 -9.09
N GLY A 173 -17.73 0.10 -8.15
CA GLY A 173 -16.34 -0.21 -8.43
C GLY A 173 -15.67 -0.92 -7.28
N GLU A 174 -14.39 -1.19 -7.49
CA GLU A 174 -13.51 -1.77 -6.49
C GLU A 174 -12.44 -0.75 -6.11
N ILE A 175 -12.36 -0.43 -4.83
CA ILE A 175 -11.23 0.29 -4.25
C ILE A 175 -10.13 -0.73 -4.02
N TYR A 176 -8.96 -0.50 -4.60
CA TYR A 176 -7.81 -1.40 -4.48
C TYR A 176 -6.56 -0.65 -4.04
N MET A 177 -5.61 -1.39 -3.48
CA MET A 177 -4.29 -0.89 -3.17
C MET A 177 -3.32 -1.25 -4.30
N PRO A 178 -2.69 -0.27 -4.97
CA PRO A 178 -1.64 -0.56 -5.94
C PRO A 178 -0.51 -1.37 -5.31
N LYS A 179 0.07 -2.29 -6.08
CA LYS A 179 1.15 -3.19 -5.65
C LYS A 179 2.33 -2.44 -4.97
N PRO A 180 2.86 -1.34 -5.53
CA PRO A 180 3.93 -0.58 -4.86
C PRO A 180 3.52 0.03 -3.51
N SER A 181 2.26 0.44 -3.38
CA SER A 181 1.72 1.01 -2.13
C SER A 181 1.58 -0.06 -1.05
N PHE A 182 1.18 -1.27 -1.42
CA PHE A 182 1.12 -2.41 -0.51
C PHE A 182 2.50 -2.81 0.03
N VAL A 183 3.50 -2.92 -0.85
CA VAL A 183 4.88 -3.24 -0.45
C VAL A 183 5.42 -2.19 0.54
N ALA A 184 5.28 -0.90 0.20
CA ALA A 184 5.75 0.18 1.06
C ALA A 184 5.03 0.21 2.42
N LEU A 185 3.73 -0.12 2.43
CA LEU A 185 2.95 -0.19 3.66
C LEU A 185 3.44 -1.31 4.58
N ASN A 186 3.59 -2.53 4.07
CA ASN A 186 4.03 -3.66 4.90
C ASN A 186 5.45 -3.48 5.42
N GLN A 187 6.37 -2.92 4.62
CA GLN A 187 7.71 -2.57 5.07
C GLN A 187 7.69 -1.59 6.26
N ASN A 188 6.85 -0.55 6.20
CA ASN A 188 6.73 0.42 7.29
C ASN A 188 6.17 -0.20 8.58
N ARG A 189 5.16 -1.08 8.45
CA ARG A 189 4.56 -1.80 9.59
C ARG A 189 5.56 -2.73 10.25
N GLU A 190 6.32 -3.47 9.45
CA GLU A 190 7.37 -4.36 9.92
C GLU A 190 8.46 -3.59 10.69
N GLU A 191 8.94 -2.45 10.17
CA GLU A 191 9.91 -1.58 10.87
C GLU A 191 9.38 -1.06 12.22
N GLN A 192 8.07 -0.84 12.31
CA GLN A 192 7.36 -0.40 13.51
C GLN A 192 7.02 -1.55 14.47
N GLY A 193 7.27 -2.81 14.09
CA GLY A 193 6.92 -3.99 14.89
C GLY A 193 5.43 -4.32 14.89
N GLU A 194 4.67 -3.76 13.94
CA GLU A 194 3.25 -4.02 13.75
C GLU A 194 3.01 -5.25 12.87
N ALA A 195 1.85 -5.89 13.02
CA ALA A 195 1.43 -6.98 12.14
C ALA A 195 1.22 -6.48 10.70
N VAL A 196 1.84 -7.15 9.73
CA VAL A 196 1.70 -6.85 8.29
C VAL A 196 0.33 -7.30 7.76
N PHE A 197 -0.11 -6.68 6.67
CA PHE A 197 -1.32 -7.14 5.97
C PHE A 197 -1.01 -8.34 5.08
N ALA A 198 -1.92 -9.33 5.06
CA ALA A 198 -1.77 -10.55 4.28
C ALA A 198 -1.84 -10.30 2.76
N ASN A 199 -2.74 -9.43 2.30
CA ASN A 199 -2.89 -9.08 0.89
C ASN A 199 -3.32 -7.60 0.70
N PRO A 200 -3.13 -7.06 -0.51
CA PRO A 200 -3.61 -5.73 -0.92
C PRO A 200 -5.08 -5.45 -0.63
N ARG A 201 -5.96 -6.46 -0.71
CA ARG A 201 -7.38 -6.31 -0.39
C ARG A 201 -7.63 -5.97 1.06
N ASN A 202 -7.08 -6.75 2.00
CA ASN A 202 -7.22 -6.47 3.43
C ASN A 202 -6.59 -5.12 3.78
N ALA A 203 -5.45 -4.79 3.16
CA ALA A 203 -4.82 -3.49 3.32
C ALA A 203 -5.73 -2.35 2.83
N ALA A 204 -6.42 -2.52 1.69
CA ALA A 204 -7.37 -1.54 1.17
C ALA A 204 -8.61 -1.42 2.06
N ALA A 205 -9.20 -2.54 2.48
CA ALA A 205 -10.38 -2.59 3.32
C ALA A 205 -10.15 -1.94 4.69
N GLY A 206 -9.09 -2.36 5.39
CA GLY A 206 -8.72 -1.78 6.69
C GLY A 206 -8.34 -0.30 6.60
N THR A 207 -7.84 0.15 5.45
CA THR A 207 -7.60 1.58 5.20
C THR A 207 -8.92 2.34 5.05
N ILE A 208 -9.86 1.85 4.24
CA ILE A 208 -11.14 2.53 4.00
C ILE A 208 -12.04 2.53 5.23
N ARG A 209 -11.87 1.57 6.12
CA ARG A 209 -12.62 1.48 7.39
C ARG A 209 -11.90 2.14 8.56
N ASN A 210 -10.92 3.00 8.28
CA ASN A 210 -10.29 3.81 9.30
C ASN A 210 -11.14 5.06 9.61
N LEU A 211 -11.33 5.40 10.88
CA LEU A 211 -12.08 6.60 11.27
C LEU A 211 -11.33 7.91 10.94
N ASP A 212 -9.99 7.87 10.82
CA ASP A 212 -9.20 9.03 10.42
C ASP A 212 -8.94 9.02 8.88
N PRO A 213 -9.55 9.95 8.12
CA PRO A 213 -9.35 10.04 6.67
C PRO A 213 -7.91 10.40 6.28
N LYS A 214 -7.09 10.94 7.19
CA LYS A 214 -5.66 11.22 6.91
C LYS A 214 -4.89 9.93 6.68
N VAL A 215 -5.27 8.84 7.36
CA VAL A 215 -4.70 7.51 7.12
C VAL A 215 -5.00 7.11 5.67
N THR A 216 -6.25 7.19 5.23
CA THR A 216 -6.64 6.87 3.84
C THR A 216 -5.84 7.67 2.81
N ALA A 217 -5.66 8.97 3.04
CA ALA A 217 -4.89 9.84 2.15
C ALA A 217 -3.40 9.42 2.02
N SER A 218 -2.81 8.86 3.07
CA SER A 218 -1.41 8.42 3.09
C SER A 218 -1.17 7.10 2.34
N ARG A 219 -2.20 6.26 2.20
CA ARG A 219 -2.09 4.89 1.67
C ARG A 219 -2.20 4.79 0.15
N ASN A 220 -2.44 5.91 -0.54
CA ASN A 220 -2.46 6.00 -2.02
C ASN A 220 -3.35 4.96 -2.72
N LEU A 221 -4.55 4.71 -2.16
CA LEU A 221 -5.54 3.83 -2.79
C LEU A 221 -5.98 4.35 -4.17
N SER A 222 -6.48 3.45 -5.01
CA SER A 222 -7.12 3.80 -6.28
C SER A 222 -8.44 3.04 -6.44
N VAL A 223 -9.18 3.36 -7.51
CA VAL A 223 -10.46 2.72 -7.82
C VAL A 223 -10.49 2.33 -9.29
N PHE A 224 -11.18 1.24 -9.60
CA PHE A 224 -11.72 0.98 -10.93
C PHE A 224 -13.22 0.75 -10.83
N LEU A 225 -13.99 1.48 -11.63
CA LEU A 225 -15.42 1.28 -11.74
C LEU A 225 -15.73 0.20 -12.79
N TYR A 226 -16.71 -0.64 -12.47
CA TYR A 226 -17.09 -1.81 -13.24
C TYR A 226 -18.58 -1.90 -13.53
N SER A 227 -19.40 -0.96 -13.04
CA SER A 227 -20.85 -0.99 -13.29
C SER A 227 -21.47 0.39 -13.14
N LEU A 228 -22.48 0.65 -13.95
CA LEU A 228 -23.38 1.79 -13.82
C LEU A 228 -24.72 1.23 -13.34
N ALA A 229 -25.02 1.41 -12.06
CA ALA A 229 -26.23 0.86 -11.44
C ALA A 229 -27.47 1.67 -11.84
N GLN A 230 -27.33 2.99 -11.91
CA GLN A 230 -28.39 3.89 -12.30
C GLN A 230 -27.80 5.14 -12.96
N VAL A 231 -28.48 5.66 -13.99
CA VAL A 231 -28.18 6.97 -14.59
C VAL A 231 -29.47 7.66 -15.01
N GLU A 232 -29.61 8.93 -14.68
CA GLU A 232 -30.75 9.74 -15.10
C GLU A 232 -30.48 10.44 -16.44
N GLY A 233 -31.47 10.42 -17.34
CA GLY A 233 -31.43 11.21 -18.58
C GLY A 233 -30.51 10.66 -19.68
N LYS A 234 -29.92 9.48 -19.50
CA LYS A 234 -29.20 8.74 -20.55
C LYS A 234 -29.69 7.30 -20.62
N GLU A 235 -29.87 6.81 -21.83
CA GLU A 235 -30.16 5.41 -22.09
C GLU A 235 -28.84 4.71 -22.41
N VAL A 236 -28.61 3.54 -21.80
CA VAL A 236 -27.43 2.72 -22.01
C VAL A 236 -27.92 1.32 -22.35
N THR A 237 -27.38 0.74 -23.41
CA THR A 237 -27.88 -0.54 -23.98
C THR A 237 -26.96 -1.72 -23.68
N SER A 238 -25.69 -1.44 -23.36
CA SER A 238 -24.70 -2.47 -23.06
C SER A 238 -23.76 -2.08 -21.91
N GLN A 239 -23.21 -3.08 -21.24
CA GLN A 239 -22.17 -2.94 -20.24
C GLN A 239 -20.93 -2.22 -20.82
N SER A 240 -20.53 -2.55 -22.06
CA SER A 240 -19.41 -1.87 -22.73
C SER A 240 -19.65 -0.36 -22.94
N GLU A 241 -20.90 0.01 -23.23
CA GLU A 241 -21.34 1.41 -23.37
C GLU A 241 -21.39 2.10 -22.01
N ALA A 242 -21.89 1.44 -20.97
CA ALA A 242 -21.87 1.94 -19.59
C ALA A 242 -20.45 2.31 -19.16
N LEU A 243 -19.48 1.41 -19.36
CA LEU A 243 -18.08 1.66 -18.99
C LEU A 243 -17.44 2.78 -19.82
N ARG A 244 -17.81 2.92 -21.09
CA ARG A 244 -17.37 4.05 -21.92
C ARG A 244 -17.93 5.37 -21.40
N LEU A 245 -19.22 5.41 -21.04
CA LEU A 245 -19.83 6.58 -20.44
C LEU A 245 -19.12 6.99 -19.14
N LEU A 246 -18.73 6.03 -18.29
CA LEU A 246 -17.93 6.33 -17.09
C LEU A 246 -16.60 7.01 -17.44
N ASP A 247 -15.86 6.50 -18.43
CA ASP A 247 -14.61 7.13 -18.90
C ASP A 247 -14.84 8.54 -19.44
N ASP A 248 -15.88 8.72 -20.25
CA ASP A 248 -16.25 10.01 -20.84
C ASP A 248 -16.54 11.04 -19.75
N LEU A 249 -17.16 10.62 -18.64
CA LEU A 249 -17.44 11.44 -17.45
C LEU A 249 -16.21 11.74 -16.58
N GLY A 250 -15.06 11.15 -16.90
CA GLY A 250 -13.80 11.32 -16.17
C GLY A 250 -13.63 10.37 -14.99
N LEU A 251 -14.49 9.35 -14.88
CA LEU A 251 -14.33 8.28 -13.91
C LEU A 251 -13.36 7.23 -14.46
N LYS A 252 -12.69 6.51 -13.56
CA LYS A 252 -11.64 5.57 -13.93
C LYS A 252 -12.21 4.16 -14.05
N THR A 253 -12.20 3.59 -15.26
CA THR A 253 -12.49 2.17 -15.49
C THR A 253 -11.21 1.40 -15.89
N ASN A 254 -11.23 0.07 -15.82
CA ASN A 254 -10.05 -0.74 -16.14
C ASN A 254 -9.81 -0.75 -17.67
N PRO A 255 -8.59 -0.39 -18.16
CA PRO A 255 -8.31 -0.27 -19.59
C PRO A 255 -8.23 -1.63 -20.31
N GLU A 256 -8.05 -2.73 -19.59
CA GLU A 256 -7.81 -4.05 -20.17
C GLU A 256 -9.10 -4.81 -20.53
N ARG A 257 -10.25 -4.20 -20.27
CA ARG A 257 -11.56 -4.78 -20.55
C ARG A 257 -11.79 -4.96 -22.06
N ARG A 258 -12.41 -6.08 -22.47
CA ARG A 258 -12.66 -6.40 -23.88
C ARG A 258 -14.02 -7.09 -24.08
N VAL A 259 -14.61 -6.91 -25.26
CA VAL A 259 -15.85 -7.59 -25.67
C VAL A 259 -15.52 -8.79 -26.55
N PHE A 260 -16.19 -9.92 -26.32
CA PHE A 260 -16.00 -11.17 -27.06
C PHE A 260 -17.33 -11.78 -27.49
N GLU A 261 -17.34 -12.41 -28.66
CA GLU A 261 -18.56 -13.03 -29.24
C GLU A 261 -18.81 -14.47 -28.76
N THR A 262 -17.79 -15.13 -28.23
CA THR A 262 -17.80 -16.57 -27.95
C THR A 262 -16.99 -16.90 -26.71
N ILE A 263 -17.41 -17.91 -25.94
CA ILE A 263 -16.70 -18.34 -24.73
C ILE A 263 -15.28 -18.84 -24.99
N ASP A 264 -14.98 -19.39 -26.18
CA ASP A 264 -13.60 -19.80 -26.52
C ASP A 264 -12.65 -18.61 -26.65
N LYS A 265 -13.13 -17.46 -27.16
CA LYS A 265 -12.35 -16.20 -27.18
C LYS A 265 -12.19 -15.63 -25.77
N VAL A 266 -13.20 -15.79 -24.91
CA VAL A 266 -13.12 -15.44 -23.48
C VAL A 266 -12.05 -16.29 -22.78
N TRP A 267 -11.97 -17.58 -23.07
CA TRP A 267 -10.93 -18.45 -22.52
C TRP A 267 -9.53 -18.01 -22.90
N ALA A 268 -9.30 -17.65 -24.17
CA ALA A 268 -8.01 -17.11 -24.60
C ALA A 268 -7.61 -15.83 -23.85
N PHE A 269 -8.60 -14.99 -23.49
CA PHE A 269 -8.37 -13.80 -22.66
C PHE A 269 -8.05 -14.15 -21.20
N VAL A 270 -8.69 -15.18 -20.65
CA VAL A 270 -8.36 -15.73 -19.33
C VAL A 270 -6.91 -16.21 -19.29
N GLU A 271 -6.48 -17.00 -20.27
CA GLU A 271 -5.09 -17.48 -20.39
C GLU A 271 -4.10 -16.31 -20.54
N GLU A 272 -4.39 -15.33 -21.39
CA GLU A 272 -3.56 -14.13 -21.57
C GLU A 272 -3.32 -13.39 -20.24
N TYR A 273 -4.37 -13.19 -19.44
CA TYR A 273 -4.28 -12.44 -18.19
C TYR A 273 -3.76 -13.25 -17.01
N GLN A 274 -3.92 -14.58 -17.03
CA GLN A 274 -3.27 -15.45 -16.07
C GLN A 274 -1.75 -15.35 -16.18
N GLU A 275 -1.19 -15.24 -17.39
CA GLU A 275 0.24 -15.03 -17.61
C GLU A 275 0.68 -13.59 -17.26
N LYS A 276 -0.14 -12.59 -17.61
CA LYS A 276 0.20 -11.17 -17.42
C LYS A 276 -0.05 -10.64 -16.01
N ARG A 277 -0.78 -11.34 -15.13
CA ARG A 277 -1.21 -10.83 -13.80
C ARG A 277 -0.06 -10.24 -12.96
N THR A 278 1.13 -10.85 -13.04
CA THR A 278 2.31 -10.42 -12.28
C THR A 278 2.87 -9.08 -12.74
N THR A 279 2.65 -8.72 -14.00
CA THR A 279 3.14 -7.47 -14.61
C THR A 279 2.22 -6.27 -14.35
N LEU A 280 0.97 -6.50 -13.95
CA LEU A 280 0.02 -5.45 -13.65
C LEU A 280 0.43 -4.67 -12.40
N PRO A 281 0.22 -3.34 -12.35
CA PRO A 281 0.57 -2.51 -11.18
C PRO A 281 -0.43 -2.64 -10.01
N TYR A 282 -1.40 -3.55 -10.13
CA TYR A 282 -2.46 -3.86 -9.19
C TYR A 282 -2.72 -5.36 -9.20
N GLU A 283 -3.34 -5.88 -8.16
CA GLU A 283 -3.65 -7.30 -8.03
C GLU A 283 -5.03 -7.64 -8.58
N ILE A 284 -5.11 -8.83 -9.17
CA ILE A 284 -6.33 -9.40 -9.72
C ILE A 284 -6.41 -10.86 -9.27
N ASP A 285 -7.59 -11.31 -8.88
CA ASP A 285 -7.83 -12.69 -8.46
C ASP A 285 -8.59 -13.52 -9.51
N GLY A 286 -8.83 -12.92 -10.68
CA GLY A 286 -9.59 -13.57 -11.74
C GLY A 286 -10.03 -12.65 -12.87
N ILE A 287 -10.99 -13.13 -13.65
CA ILE A 287 -11.70 -12.39 -14.71
C ILE A 287 -13.20 -12.44 -14.42
N VAL A 288 -13.87 -11.29 -14.47
CA VAL A 288 -15.34 -11.22 -14.45
C VAL A 288 -15.85 -11.23 -15.89
N ILE A 289 -16.77 -12.15 -16.16
CA ILE A 289 -17.37 -12.36 -17.47
C ILE A 289 -18.85 -12.01 -17.34
N LYS A 290 -19.31 -11.00 -18.08
CA LYS A 290 -20.70 -10.51 -18.05
C LYS A 290 -21.31 -10.63 -19.44
N VAL A 291 -22.58 -11.02 -19.54
CA VAL A 291 -23.36 -10.78 -20.77
C VAL A 291 -23.36 -9.28 -21.02
N ASN A 292 -23.01 -8.85 -22.23
CA ASN A 292 -22.75 -7.44 -22.52
C ASN A 292 -24.05 -6.63 -22.66
N GLU A 293 -25.09 -7.20 -23.27
CA GLU A 293 -26.36 -6.50 -23.54
C GLU A 293 -27.23 -6.44 -22.27
N LEU A 294 -27.64 -5.22 -21.85
CA LEU A 294 -28.34 -5.01 -20.58
C LEU A 294 -29.75 -5.61 -20.58
N ASP A 295 -30.49 -5.54 -21.70
CA ASP A 295 -31.79 -6.20 -21.85
C ASP A 295 -31.71 -7.72 -21.59
N ASN A 296 -30.60 -8.34 -21.97
CA ASN A 296 -30.37 -9.76 -21.75
C ASN A 296 -30.01 -10.05 -20.29
N GLN A 297 -29.32 -9.13 -19.61
CA GLN A 297 -29.09 -9.23 -18.16
C GLN A 297 -30.41 -9.20 -17.39
N GLU A 298 -31.33 -8.30 -17.75
CA GLU A 298 -32.66 -8.22 -17.12
C GLU A 298 -33.47 -9.50 -17.32
N LYS A 299 -33.49 -10.04 -18.55
CA LYS A 299 -34.17 -11.31 -18.87
C LYS A 299 -33.61 -12.51 -18.11
N ALA A 300 -32.27 -12.62 -18.04
CA ALA A 300 -31.61 -13.70 -17.31
C ALA A 300 -31.90 -13.62 -15.81
N GLY A 301 -31.97 -12.40 -15.26
CA GLY A 301 -32.31 -12.15 -13.87
C GLY A 301 -31.25 -12.61 -12.87
N TYR A 302 -31.68 -12.85 -11.64
CA TYR A 302 -30.82 -13.07 -10.47
C TYR A 302 -31.18 -14.36 -9.74
N THR A 303 -30.21 -14.93 -9.03
CA THR A 303 -30.46 -15.84 -7.91
C THR A 303 -30.63 -15.02 -6.62
N VAL A 304 -30.74 -15.68 -5.47
CA VAL A 304 -30.79 -14.99 -4.16
C VAL A 304 -29.51 -14.15 -3.91
N LYS A 305 -28.35 -14.62 -4.40
CA LYS A 305 -27.03 -14.06 -4.04
C LYS A 305 -26.24 -13.46 -5.19
N ALA A 306 -26.54 -13.82 -6.45
CA ALA A 306 -25.71 -13.52 -7.60
C ALA A 306 -26.53 -13.31 -8.89
N PRO A 307 -26.07 -12.48 -9.83
CA PRO A 307 -26.65 -12.37 -11.17
C PRO A 307 -26.42 -13.65 -11.98
N LYS A 308 -27.45 -14.14 -12.69
CA LYS A 308 -27.28 -15.30 -13.59
C LYS A 308 -26.49 -14.97 -14.85
N TRP A 309 -26.37 -13.69 -15.18
CA TRP A 309 -25.73 -13.17 -16.39
C TRP A 309 -24.26 -12.81 -16.22
N ALA A 310 -23.66 -13.03 -15.04
CA ALA A 310 -22.24 -12.81 -14.81
C ALA A 310 -21.61 -13.90 -13.94
N VAL A 311 -20.34 -14.20 -14.20
CA VAL A 311 -19.56 -15.19 -13.46
C VAL A 311 -18.14 -14.67 -13.25
N ALA A 312 -17.55 -14.99 -12.10
CA ALA A 312 -16.16 -14.71 -11.79
C ALA A 312 -15.31 -15.97 -12.03
N TYR A 313 -14.49 -15.97 -13.08
CA TYR A 313 -13.45 -16.96 -13.23
C TYR A 313 -12.30 -16.64 -12.26
N LYS A 314 -12.05 -17.49 -11.26
CA LYS A 314 -10.96 -17.31 -10.30
C LYS A 314 -9.69 -17.98 -10.81
N PHE A 315 -8.56 -17.28 -10.74
CA PHE A 315 -7.28 -17.90 -11.04
C PHE A 315 -6.89 -18.87 -9.92
N PRO A 316 -6.24 -20.00 -10.25
CA PRO A 316 -5.67 -20.85 -9.23
C PRO A 316 -4.59 -20.08 -8.45
N ALA A 317 -4.57 -20.25 -7.12
CA ALA A 317 -3.46 -19.75 -6.33
C ALA A 317 -2.20 -20.50 -6.74
N GLU A 318 -1.13 -19.76 -7.04
CA GLU A 318 0.13 -20.38 -7.39
C GLU A 318 0.93 -20.58 -6.11
N GLU A 319 0.69 -21.73 -5.51
CA GLU A 319 1.49 -22.25 -4.41
C GLU A 319 2.51 -23.24 -4.94
N ALA A 320 3.67 -23.26 -4.32
CA ALA A 320 4.68 -24.25 -4.61
C ALA A 320 5.28 -24.78 -3.32
N GLU A 321 5.60 -26.06 -3.33
CA GLU A 321 6.30 -26.69 -2.23
C GLU A 321 7.81 -26.64 -2.48
N THR A 322 8.56 -26.27 -1.45
CA THR A 322 10.02 -26.28 -1.49
C THR A 322 10.58 -26.64 -0.12
N LEU A 323 11.83 -27.09 -0.09
CA LEU A 323 12.48 -27.47 1.15
C LEU A 323 13.10 -26.25 1.83
N LEU A 324 12.75 -26.01 3.09
CA LEU A 324 13.39 -25.00 3.93
C LEU A 324 14.80 -25.45 4.32
N ARG A 325 15.83 -24.73 3.86
CA ARG A 325 17.24 -25.05 4.11
C ARG A 325 17.76 -24.40 5.38
N SER A 326 17.49 -23.11 5.53
CA SER A 326 17.92 -22.32 6.69
C SER A 326 17.01 -21.12 6.86
N VAL A 327 17.10 -20.48 8.01
CA VAL A 327 16.46 -19.18 8.27
C VAL A 327 17.58 -18.16 8.48
N GLU A 328 17.56 -17.09 7.71
CA GLU A 328 18.46 -15.95 7.83
C GLU A 328 17.79 -14.87 8.67
N TRP A 329 18.51 -14.31 9.64
CA TRP A 329 17.99 -13.31 10.56
C TRP A 329 18.64 -11.97 10.28
N THR A 330 17.84 -10.98 9.88
CA THR A 330 18.33 -9.64 9.55
C THR A 330 17.90 -8.67 10.64
N VAL A 331 18.80 -7.76 11.04
CA VAL A 331 18.51 -6.74 12.06
C VAL A 331 18.32 -5.39 11.35
N GLY A 332 17.10 -4.87 11.38
CA GLY A 332 16.76 -3.58 10.79
C GLY A 332 17.25 -2.39 11.62
N ARG A 333 17.09 -1.18 11.05
CA ARG A 333 17.49 0.10 11.64
C ARG A 333 16.98 0.33 13.07
N THR A 334 15.72 -0.03 13.33
CA THR A 334 15.05 0.14 14.64
C THR A 334 15.30 -1.03 15.58
N GLY A 335 16.22 -1.93 15.22
CA GLY A 335 16.56 -3.13 15.99
C GLY A 335 15.65 -4.33 15.75
N VAL A 336 14.59 -4.22 14.93
CA VAL A 336 13.72 -5.38 14.57
C VAL A 336 14.56 -6.49 13.95
N VAL A 337 14.37 -7.71 14.43
CA VAL A 337 15.05 -8.92 13.96
C VAL A 337 14.07 -9.73 13.13
N THR A 338 14.17 -9.62 11.80
CA THR A 338 13.27 -10.25 10.84
C THR A 338 13.80 -11.60 10.37
N PRO A 339 13.01 -12.68 10.44
CA PRO A 339 13.34 -13.97 9.84
C PRO A 339 13.01 -14.05 8.35
N THR A 340 13.96 -14.55 7.55
CA THR A 340 13.78 -14.88 6.12
C THR A 340 14.09 -16.36 5.89
N ALA A 341 13.14 -17.08 5.30
CA ALA A 341 13.33 -18.46 4.86
C ALA A 341 14.27 -18.50 3.66
N ILE A 342 15.30 -19.36 3.73
CA ILE A 342 16.16 -19.73 2.60
C ILE A 342 15.79 -21.14 2.17
N MET A 343 15.39 -21.29 0.92
CA MET A 343 14.76 -22.51 0.41
C MET A 343 15.42 -22.99 -0.88
N ASP A 344 15.08 -24.22 -1.29
CA ASP A 344 15.43 -24.66 -2.65
C ASP A 344 14.73 -23.76 -3.70
N PRO A 345 15.36 -23.50 -4.86
CA PRO A 345 14.75 -22.73 -5.93
C PRO A 345 13.43 -23.34 -6.39
N VAL A 346 12.38 -22.53 -6.39
CA VAL A 346 11.05 -22.94 -6.85
C VAL A 346 10.46 -21.90 -7.79
N GLN A 347 9.74 -22.33 -8.81
CA GLN A 347 9.04 -21.41 -9.72
C GLN A 347 7.73 -20.96 -9.09
N LEU A 348 7.53 -19.66 -8.97
CA LEU A 348 6.32 -19.03 -8.46
C LEU A 348 6.01 -17.79 -9.28
N ALA A 349 4.88 -17.81 -9.98
CA ALA A 349 4.35 -16.75 -10.81
C ALA A 349 5.40 -16.26 -11.83
N GLY A 350 5.96 -17.22 -12.58
CA GLY A 350 6.93 -16.98 -13.65
C GLY A 350 8.34 -16.56 -13.20
N THR A 351 8.63 -16.52 -11.88
CA THR A 351 9.96 -16.20 -11.36
C THR A 351 10.48 -17.29 -10.42
N THR A 352 11.80 -17.47 -10.40
CA THR A 352 12.44 -18.36 -9.44
C THR A 352 12.60 -17.68 -8.08
N VAL A 353 12.00 -18.27 -7.05
CA VAL A 353 12.04 -17.82 -5.66
C VAL A 353 12.92 -18.76 -4.85
N GLN A 354 13.83 -18.18 -4.06
CA GLN A 354 14.68 -18.91 -3.10
C GLN A 354 14.58 -18.35 -1.68
N ARG A 355 13.93 -17.20 -1.54
CA ARG A 355 13.81 -16.45 -0.30
C ARG A 355 12.35 -16.08 -0.09
N ALA A 356 11.84 -16.29 1.11
CA ALA A 356 10.48 -15.91 1.48
C ALA A 356 10.44 -15.34 2.89
N SER A 357 9.57 -14.35 3.10
CA SER A 357 9.35 -13.78 4.43
C SER A 357 8.73 -14.83 5.35
N LEU A 358 9.22 -14.86 6.59
CA LEU A 358 8.58 -15.53 7.71
C LEU A 358 7.88 -14.54 8.64
N HIS A 359 7.93 -13.25 8.30
CA HIS A 359 7.36 -12.09 8.99
C HIS A 359 7.92 -11.85 10.39
N ASN A 360 7.62 -12.73 11.36
CA ASN A 360 8.10 -12.59 12.73
C ASN A 360 8.13 -13.95 13.46
N VAL A 361 8.73 -13.94 14.65
CA VAL A 361 8.90 -15.13 15.49
C VAL A 361 7.56 -15.75 15.89
N ASP A 362 6.54 -14.94 16.14
CA ASP A 362 5.25 -15.43 16.60
C ASP A 362 4.49 -16.18 15.49
N LEU A 363 4.57 -15.70 14.25
CA LEU A 363 4.04 -16.40 13.08
C LEU A 363 4.83 -17.68 12.79
N MET A 364 6.16 -17.68 12.95
CA MET A 364 6.95 -18.91 12.83
C MET A 364 6.53 -19.96 13.87
N LYS A 365 6.30 -19.56 15.13
CA LYS A 365 5.83 -20.44 16.20
C LYS A 365 4.44 -20.99 15.90
N THR A 366 3.54 -20.12 15.47
CA THR A 366 2.14 -20.48 15.17
C THR A 366 2.08 -21.48 14.02
N LYS A 367 2.94 -21.32 13.01
CA LYS A 367 3.05 -22.24 11.87
C LYS A 367 3.95 -23.46 12.15
N ASP A 368 4.50 -23.59 13.36
CA ASP A 368 5.46 -24.62 13.77
C ASP A 368 6.56 -24.87 12.73
N ILE A 369 7.21 -23.81 12.24
CA ILE A 369 8.21 -23.92 11.17
C ILE A 369 9.50 -24.57 11.70
N ARG A 370 10.01 -25.61 11.03
CA ARG A 370 11.25 -26.32 11.40
C ARG A 370 12.21 -26.44 10.22
N LEU A 371 13.51 -26.57 10.51
CA LEU A 371 14.50 -26.79 9.45
C LEU A 371 14.23 -28.10 8.70
N LYS A 372 14.45 -28.08 7.38
CA LYS A 372 14.18 -29.20 6.47
C LYS A 372 12.70 -29.56 6.32
N ASP A 373 11.79 -28.75 6.85
CA ASP A 373 10.39 -28.88 6.50
C ASP A 373 10.19 -28.60 5.00
N THR A 374 9.22 -29.30 4.41
CA THR A 374 8.68 -28.88 3.12
C THR A 374 7.66 -27.78 3.39
N VAL A 375 7.96 -26.57 2.93
CA VAL A 375 7.11 -25.40 3.13
C VAL A 375 6.34 -25.09 1.87
N VAL A 376 5.09 -24.69 2.05
CA VAL A 376 4.25 -24.16 0.99
C VAL A 376 4.49 -22.65 0.93
N VAL A 377 4.91 -22.17 -0.24
CA VAL A 377 5.21 -20.76 -0.50
C VAL A 377 4.31 -20.22 -1.59
N ARG A 378 3.90 -18.96 -1.41
CA ARG A 378 3.17 -18.17 -2.40
C ARG A 378 3.74 -16.76 -2.46
N LYS A 379 3.22 -15.94 -3.38
CA LYS A 379 3.49 -14.50 -3.38
C LYS A 379 2.27 -13.72 -2.90
N ALA A 380 2.39 -13.05 -1.75
CA ALA A 380 1.42 -12.06 -1.33
C ALA A 380 1.47 -10.86 -2.28
N GLY A 381 0.32 -10.41 -2.77
CA GLY A 381 0.29 -9.28 -3.70
C GLY A 381 0.87 -9.60 -5.09
N ASP A 382 1.01 -10.88 -5.46
CA ASP A 382 1.82 -11.37 -6.59
C ASP A 382 3.30 -10.90 -6.57
N ILE A 383 3.79 -10.34 -5.44
CA ILE A 383 5.13 -9.73 -5.35
C ILE A 383 5.97 -10.36 -4.24
N ILE A 384 5.48 -10.34 -2.99
CA ILE A 384 6.29 -10.64 -1.81
C ILE A 384 6.18 -12.14 -1.52
N PRO A 385 7.24 -12.95 -1.71
CA PRO A 385 7.16 -14.36 -1.38
C PRO A 385 7.04 -14.55 0.13
N GLU A 386 6.11 -15.38 0.57
CA GLU A 386 5.88 -15.70 1.98
C GLU A 386 5.61 -17.20 2.18
N VAL A 387 6.07 -17.73 3.32
CA VAL A 387 5.72 -19.09 3.72
C VAL A 387 4.30 -19.10 4.26
N VAL A 388 3.41 -19.86 3.63
CA VAL A 388 2.00 -19.97 4.00
C VAL A 388 1.86 -20.94 5.16
N LYS A 389 2.30 -22.18 4.96
CA LYS A 389 2.19 -23.29 5.90
C LYS A 389 3.32 -24.30 5.70
N VAL A 390 3.48 -25.18 6.67
CA VAL A 390 4.31 -26.38 6.54
C VAL A 390 3.46 -27.52 6.01
N ASN A 391 4.02 -28.32 5.09
CA ASN A 391 3.45 -29.62 4.77
C ASN A 391 3.89 -30.64 5.83
N GLU A 392 3.01 -30.88 6.82
CA GLU A 392 3.27 -31.78 7.94
C GLU A 392 3.41 -33.25 7.52
N ASP A 393 2.73 -33.68 6.44
CA ASP A 393 2.82 -35.06 5.94
C ASP A 393 4.22 -35.40 5.43
N LYS A 394 4.96 -34.38 4.97
CA LYS A 394 6.36 -34.50 4.50
C LYS A 394 7.38 -34.17 5.58
N ARG A 395 6.95 -33.91 6.82
CA ARG A 395 7.85 -33.57 7.92
C ARG A 395 8.74 -34.76 8.29
N PRO A 396 10.07 -34.58 8.33
CA PRO A 396 10.97 -35.60 8.84
C PRO A 396 10.64 -36.01 10.27
N LYS A 397 10.68 -37.30 10.58
CA LYS A 397 10.35 -37.82 11.93
C LYS A 397 11.31 -37.36 13.03
N ASP A 398 12.52 -36.97 12.64
CA ASP A 398 13.57 -36.42 13.50
C ASP A 398 13.55 -34.89 13.57
N SER A 399 12.55 -34.24 12.98
CA SER A 399 12.41 -32.78 12.95
C SER A 399 12.25 -32.19 14.36
N GLN A 400 13.12 -31.25 14.71
CA GLN A 400 13.12 -30.55 15.99
C GLN A 400 12.49 -29.16 15.84
N PRO A 401 11.79 -28.65 16.87
CA PRO A 401 11.34 -27.26 16.90
C PRO A 401 12.49 -26.30 16.56
N TYR A 402 12.22 -25.26 15.76
CA TYR A 402 13.23 -24.27 15.42
C TYR A 402 13.54 -23.39 16.64
N GLU A 403 14.81 -23.36 17.05
CA GLU A 403 15.28 -22.46 18.10
C GLU A 403 15.55 -21.07 17.51
N TYR A 404 14.72 -20.10 17.90
CA TYR A 404 14.88 -18.70 17.53
C TYR A 404 16.10 -18.08 18.22
N PRO A 405 16.75 -17.07 17.61
CA PRO A 405 17.88 -16.41 18.24
C PRO A 405 17.42 -15.75 19.55
N THR A 406 18.10 -16.07 20.65
CA THR A 406 17.97 -15.35 21.94
C THR A 406 18.91 -14.15 22.00
N HIS A 407 19.93 -14.13 21.13
CA HIS A 407 20.92 -13.08 21.03
C HIS A 407 20.98 -12.55 19.60
N CYS A 408 21.24 -11.26 19.47
CA CYS A 408 21.28 -10.56 18.21
C CYS A 408 22.33 -11.19 17.28
N PRO A 409 21.98 -11.60 16.05
CA PRO A 409 22.93 -12.23 15.14
C PRO A 409 24.09 -11.29 14.76
N ALA A 410 23.88 -9.97 14.86
CA ALA A 410 24.87 -8.96 14.52
C ALA A 410 25.80 -8.57 15.68
N CYS A 411 25.28 -8.46 16.91
CA CYS A 411 26.05 -7.94 18.05
C CYS A 411 26.07 -8.83 19.30
N GLN A 412 25.39 -9.97 19.25
CA GLN A 412 25.31 -10.97 20.33
C GLN A 412 24.71 -10.46 21.65
N SER A 413 24.06 -9.29 21.67
CA SER A 413 23.29 -8.85 22.83
C SER A 413 21.96 -9.58 22.93
N GLU A 414 21.45 -9.76 24.14
CA GLU A 414 20.15 -10.37 24.39
C GLU A 414 19.04 -9.64 23.62
N LEU A 415 18.21 -10.41 22.93
CA LEU A 415 17.06 -9.90 22.20
C LEU A 415 15.85 -9.81 23.12
N MET A 416 15.06 -8.76 22.96
CA MET A 416 13.85 -8.53 23.74
C MET A 416 12.63 -8.54 22.84
N HIS A 417 11.55 -9.14 23.34
CA HIS A 417 10.21 -9.01 22.77
C HIS A 417 9.49 -8.02 23.69
N LEU A 418 9.15 -6.84 23.16
CA LEU A 418 8.55 -5.77 23.95
C LEU A 418 7.06 -6.05 24.13
N ASP A 419 6.53 -5.70 25.30
CA ASP A 419 5.09 -5.78 25.55
C ASP A 419 4.34 -4.96 24.46
N GLU A 420 3.30 -5.56 23.87
CA GLU A 420 2.47 -5.02 22.77
C GLU A 420 3.05 -5.09 21.33
N GLU A 421 4.29 -5.51 21.13
CA GLU A 421 4.86 -5.72 19.78
C GLU A 421 4.89 -7.21 19.41
N VAL A 422 4.84 -7.57 18.12
CA VAL A 422 5.06 -8.95 17.65
C VAL A 422 6.52 -9.21 17.25
N ALA A 423 7.33 -8.16 17.25
CA ALA A 423 8.69 -8.17 16.75
C ALA A 423 9.71 -8.50 17.85
N LEU A 424 10.67 -9.35 17.51
CA LEU A 424 11.88 -9.55 18.30
C LEU A 424 12.86 -8.41 18.01
N ARG A 425 13.45 -7.79 19.03
CA ARG A 425 14.32 -6.61 18.86
C ARG A 425 15.68 -6.72 19.53
N CYS A 426 16.68 -6.19 18.85
CA CYS A 426 17.99 -5.87 19.40
C CYS A 426 17.95 -4.48 20.04
N MET A 427 18.06 -4.44 21.36
CA MET A 427 18.04 -3.20 22.14
C MET A 427 19.44 -2.64 22.41
N ASN A 428 20.49 -3.31 21.92
CA ASN A 428 21.85 -2.82 22.05
C ASN A 428 22.05 -1.57 21.15
N PRO A 429 22.32 -0.39 21.73
CA PRO A 429 22.57 0.83 20.96
C PRO A 429 23.87 0.76 20.15
N SER A 430 24.82 -0.10 20.57
CA SER A 430 26.11 -0.36 19.89
C SER A 430 26.02 -1.51 18.87
N CYS A 431 24.82 -1.93 18.48
CA CYS A 431 24.67 -3.01 17.50
C CYS A 431 25.23 -2.61 16.13
N SER A 432 26.16 -3.41 15.60
CA SER A 432 26.82 -3.18 14.31
C SER A 432 25.84 -3.09 13.13
N ALA A 433 24.83 -3.96 13.10
CA ALA A 433 23.81 -3.94 12.05
C ALA A 433 22.93 -2.68 12.13
N GLN A 434 22.51 -2.28 13.34
CA GLN A 434 21.80 -1.01 13.51
C GLN A 434 22.70 0.18 13.13
N ALA A 435 23.99 0.14 13.44
CA ALA A 435 24.93 1.20 13.09
C ALA A 435 25.08 1.33 11.56
N LYS A 436 25.22 0.21 10.83
CA LYS A 436 25.24 0.20 9.36
C LYS A 436 23.95 0.76 8.77
N GLU A 437 22.80 0.34 9.28
CA GLU A 437 21.50 0.85 8.81
C GLU A 437 21.29 2.33 9.14
N LYS A 438 21.72 2.80 10.32
CA LYS A 438 21.73 4.22 10.69
C LYS A 438 22.63 5.03 9.75
N LEU A 439 23.81 4.51 9.39
CA LEU A 439 24.69 5.13 8.40
C LEU A 439 24.06 5.19 7.01
N THR A 440 23.46 4.09 6.54
CA THR A 440 22.73 4.03 5.25
C THR A 440 21.58 5.03 5.23
N HIS A 441 20.85 5.18 6.35
CA HIS A 441 19.82 6.20 6.51
C HIS A 441 20.38 7.62 6.48
N PHE A 442 21.50 7.87 7.18
CA PHE A 442 22.14 9.18 7.25
C PHE A 442 22.59 9.68 5.87
N VAL A 443 23.14 8.80 5.03
CA VAL A 443 23.59 9.15 3.66
C VAL A 443 22.44 9.23 2.64
N SER A 444 21.22 8.81 3.02
CA SER A 444 20.07 8.73 2.10
C SER A 444 19.66 10.08 1.52
N ARG A 445 18.92 10.03 0.40
CA ARG A 445 18.51 11.20 -0.38
C ARG A 445 17.73 12.26 0.40
N ASN A 446 16.94 11.87 1.40
CA ASN A 446 16.14 12.81 2.21
C ASN A 446 16.87 13.26 3.49
N ALA A 447 17.97 12.59 3.85
CA ALA A 447 18.86 12.93 4.96
C ALA A 447 20.03 13.78 4.45
N MET A 448 21.28 13.39 4.70
CA MET A 448 22.44 14.18 4.28
C MET A 448 22.77 14.07 2.79
N ASN A 449 22.08 13.22 2.03
CA ASN A 449 22.20 13.08 0.57
C ASN A 449 23.67 13.02 0.09
N ILE A 450 24.36 11.98 0.56
CA ILE A 450 25.76 11.75 0.21
C ILE A 450 25.79 10.75 -0.94
N ASP A 451 25.71 11.29 -2.15
CA ASP A 451 25.72 10.50 -3.38
C ASP A 451 27.03 9.69 -3.51
N GLY A 452 26.90 8.42 -3.91
CA GLY A 452 28.02 7.49 -4.03
C GLY A 452 28.27 6.62 -2.79
N LEU A 453 27.65 6.91 -1.64
CA LEU A 453 27.64 6.02 -0.46
C LEU A 453 26.37 5.17 -0.42
N GLY A 454 26.31 4.13 -1.24
CA GLY A 454 25.24 3.12 -1.14
C GLY A 454 25.47 2.14 0.02
N GLU A 455 24.44 1.36 0.36
CA GLU A 455 24.44 0.34 1.44
C GLU A 455 25.69 -0.55 1.43
N ARG A 456 26.12 -1.04 0.25
CA ARG A 456 27.31 -1.88 0.10
C ARG A 456 28.61 -1.17 0.47
N ILE A 457 28.73 0.13 0.19
CA ILE A 457 29.94 0.90 0.49
C ILE A 457 29.96 1.27 1.97
N VAL A 458 28.81 1.67 2.53
CA VAL A 458 28.62 1.90 3.96
C VAL A 458 28.98 0.67 4.78
N ALA A 459 28.50 -0.51 4.36
CA ALA A 459 28.83 -1.77 5.02
C ALA A 459 30.34 -2.03 5.04
N GLN A 460 31.04 -1.83 3.91
CA GLN A 460 32.49 -2.01 3.84
C GLN A 460 33.26 -1.00 4.70
N LEU A 461 32.85 0.27 4.71
CA LEU A 461 33.45 1.31 5.55
C LEU A 461 33.37 0.91 7.03
N TYR A 462 32.21 0.42 7.46
CA TYR A 462 32.00 -0.03 8.83
C TYR A 462 32.79 -1.32 9.13
N ASP A 463 32.78 -2.30 8.22
CA ASP A 463 33.47 -3.59 8.41
C ASP A 463 34.99 -3.44 8.46
N GLN A 464 35.56 -2.48 7.71
CA GLN A 464 36.97 -2.13 7.79
C GLN A 464 37.29 -1.19 8.98
N SER A 465 36.30 -0.91 9.85
CA SER A 465 36.42 0.01 10.99
C SER A 465 36.90 1.42 10.61
N LEU A 466 36.65 1.84 9.36
CA LEU A 466 36.96 3.19 8.88
C LEU A 466 35.93 4.20 9.40
N VAL A 467 34.71 3.76 9.66
CA VAL A 467 33.65 4.55 10.30
C VAL A 467 32.94 3.73 11.37
N LYS A 468 32.57 4.37 12.48
CA LYS A 468 31.77 3.77 13.55
C LYS A 468 30.45 4.48 13.73
N ASP A 469 30.42 5.78 13.49
CA ASP A 469 29.24 6.63 13.55
C ASP A 469 29.18 7.57 12.33
N SER A 470 28.08 8.32 12.21
CA SER A 470 27.86 9.20 11.06
C SER A 470 28.80 10.41 11.01
N ALA A 471 29.45 10.78 12.12
CA ALA A 471 30.42 11.87 12.12
C ALA A 471 31.75 11.43 11.51
N ASP A 472 32.14 10.17 11.70
CA ASP A 472 33.40 9.63 11.16
C ASP A 472 33.47 9.72 9.62
N LEU A 473 32.31 9.75 8.93
CA LEU A 473 32.23 9.96 7.48
C LEU A 473 32.96 11.24 7.03
N TYR A 474 32.92 12.30 7.83
CA TYR A 474 33.51 13.60 7.49
C TYR A 474 35.03 13.68 7.71
N TYR A 475 35.62 12.60 8.23
CA TYR A 475 37.06 12.48 8.46
C TYR A 475 37.72 11.45 7.52
N LEU A 476 36.96 10.92 6.55
CA LEU A 476 37.48 9.96 5.58
C LEU A 476 38.50 10.58 4.64
N GLU A 477 39.59 9.87 4.42
CA GLU A 477 40.64 10.22 3.46
C GLU A 477 40.49 9.40 2.17
N LYS A 478 41.00 9.93 1.05
CA LYS A 478 40.91 9.28 -0.27
C LYS A 478 41.57 7.90 -0.26
N GLU A 479 42.70 7.78 0.41
CA GLU A 479 43.48 6.57 0.56
C GLU A 479 42.68 5.45 1.23
N GLN A 480 41.82 5.80 2.19
CA GLN A 480 40.93 4.85 2.88
C GLN A 480 39.77 4.40 1.98
N LEU A 481 39.25 5.27 1.12
CA LEU A 481 38.21 4.89 0.17
C LEU A 481 38.74 3.95 -0.92
N LEU A 482 40.01 4.11 -1.31
CA LEU A 482 40.67 3.27 -2.30
C LEU A 482 40.96 1.84 -1.80
N THR A 483 40.86 1.56 -0.50
CA THR A 483 40.95 0.19 0.04
C THR A 483 39.64 -0.60 -0.10
N LEU A 484 38.57 0.06 -0.56
CA LEU A 484 37.25 -0.54 -0.70
C LEU A 484 37.07 -1.20 -2.08
N ASP A 485 36.31 -2.30 -2.09
CA ASP A 485 36.04 -3.04 -3.32
C ASP A 485 35.12 -2.25 -4.28
N LYS A 486 35.55 -2.16 -5.53
CA LYS A 486 34.93 -1.39 -6.63
C LYS A 486 34.84 0.12 -6.38
N ILE A 487 35.74 0.69 -5.57
CA ILE A 487 35.99 2.12 -5.55
C ILE A 487 37.26 2.43 -6.34
N ALA A 488 37.08 3.18 -7.43
CA ALA A 488 38.18 3.73 -8.22
C ALA A 488 38.43 5.19 -7.83
N ASP A 489 39.59 5.73 -8.22
CA ASP A 489 40.06 7.08 -7.91
C ASP A 489 38.98 8.17 -8.08
N LYS A 490 38.34 8.20 -9.26
CA LYS A 490 37.25 9.15 -9.56
C LYS A 490 36.00 8.96 -8.67
N SER A 491 35.70 7.71 -8.29
CA SER A 491 34.56 7.43 -7.41
C SER A 491 34.86 7.87 -5.98
N ALA A 492 36.11 7.72 -5.52
CA ALA A 492 36.53 8.21 -4.21
C ALA A 492 36.44 9.75 -4.16
N ASP A 493 36.90 10.45 -5.20
CA ASP A 493 36.80 11.91 -5.29
C ASP A 493 35.34 12.40 -5.27
N ASN A 494 34.45 11.71 -5.99
CA ASN A 494 33.03 12.02 -6.00
C ASN A 494 32.40 11.85 -4.60
N VAL A 495 32.75 10.77 -3.89
CA VAL A 495 32.26 10.50 -2.53
C VAL A 495 32.74 11.58 -1.56
N LEU A 496 34.04 11.93 -1.58
CA LEU A 496 34.57 13.00 -0.72
C LEU A 496 33.93 14.35 -1.03
N SER A 497 33.72 14.65 -2.31
CA SER A 497 33.02 15.88 -2.72
C SER A 497 31.57 15.90 -2.25
N ALA A 498 30.87 14.76 -2.26
CA ALA A 498 29.51 14.65 -1.75
C ALA A 498 29.45 14.80 -0.23
N ILE A 499 30.41 14.23 0.51
CA ILE A 499 30.55 14.39 1.97
C ILE A 499 30.83 15.86 2.32
N GLU A 500 31.73 16.52 1.59
CA GLU A 500 32.03 17.93 1.84
C GLU A 500 30.81 18.81 1.57
N LYS A 501 30.14 18.59 0.43
CA LYS A 501 28.90 19.31 0.08
C LYS A 501 27.80 19.09 1.12
N SER A 502 27.68 17.90 1.70
CA SER A 502 26.63 17.61 2.68
C SER A 502 26.78 18.39 3.98
N LYS A 503 27.98 18.90 4.31
CA LYS A 503 28.19 19.79 5.47
C LYS A 503 27.34 21.05 5.37
N GLU A 504 26.99 21.49 4.16
CA GLU A 504 26.19 22.68 3.94
C GLU A 504 24.68 22.45 4.07
N ASN A 505 24.23 21.21 4.23
CA ASN A 505 22.80 20.90 4.35
C ASN A 505 22.16 21.60 5.56
N SER A 506 20.88 21.94 5.44
CA SER A 506 20.11 22.56 6.51
C SER A 506 19.79 21.58 7.66
N LEU A 507 19.56 22.11 8.87
CA LEU A 507 19.39 21.34 10.11
C LEU A 507 18.32 20.24 10.04
N GLU A 508 17.21 20.43 9.32
CA GLU A 508 16.16 19.41 9.21
C GLU A 508 16.64 18.11 8.55
N ARG A 509 17.59 18.22 7.62
CA ARG A 509 18.19 17.06 6.95
C ARG A 509 19.10 16.30 7.89
N LEU A 510 19.83 17.04 8.74
CA LEU A 510 20.66 16.47 9.79
C LEU A 510 19.80 15.77 10.85
N VAL A 511 18.77 16.44 11.38
CA VAL A 511 17.86 15.86 12.38
C VAL A 511 17.18 14.60 11.85
N PHE A 512 16.71 14.62 10.60
CA PHE A 512 16.16 13.42 9.97
C PHE A 512 17.22 12.32 9.83
N GLY A 513 18.45 12.67 9.40
CA GLY A 513 19.56 11.74 9.24
C GLY A 513 20.04 11.08 10.52
N LEU A 514 19.89 11.73 11.68
CA LEU A 514 20.21 11.15 13.00
C LEU A 514 19.33 9.94 13.34
N GLY A 515 18.18 9.75 12.67
CA GLY A 515 17.36 8.56 12.80
C GLY A 515 16.64 8.44 14.15
N ILE A 516 16.21 9.57 14.72
CA ILE A 516 15.46 9.62 15.99
C ILE A 516 14.12 8.88 15.81
N ARG A 517 13.74 8.04 16.79
CA ARG A 517 12.51 7.22 16.73
C ARG A 517 11.28 8.12 16.54
N HIS A 518 10.36 7.70 15.68
CA HIS A 518 9.14 8.44 15.28
C HIS A 518 9.37 9.79 14.56
N VAL A 519 10.61 10.24 14.38
CA VAL A 519 10.93 11.50 13.70
C VAL A 519 11.14 11.27 12.20
N GLY A 520 10.06 11.43 11.43
CA GLY A 520 10.12 11.47 9.97
C GLY A 520 10.58 12.83 9.40
N VAL A 521 10.72 12.92 8.07
CA VAL A 521 11.17 14.16 7.35
C VAL A 521 10.35 15.39 7.77
N LYS A 522 9.03 15.25 7.87
CA LYS A 522 8.15 16.36 8.26
C LYS A 522 8.41 16.81 9.71
N ALA A 523 8.56 15.85 10.62
CA ALA A 523 8.83 16.15 12.03
C ALA A 523 10.19 16.84 12.18
N ALA A 524 11.23 16.32 11.53
CA ALA A 524 12.56 16.93 11.53
C ALA A 524 12.55 18.38 11.02
N ARG A 525 11.75 18.67 9.97
CA ARG A 525 11.56 20.03 9.46
C ARG A 525 10.87 20.94 10.47
N LEU A 526 9.77 20.51 11.08
CA LEU A 526 9.07 21.31 12.08
C LEU A 526 9.95 21.64 13.29
N LEU A 527 10.74 20.68 13.73
CA LEU A 527 11.72 20.86 14.81
C LEU A 527 12.80 21.89 14.43
N ALA A 528 13.37 21.77 13.22
CA ALA A 528 14.39 22.69 12.76
C ALA A 528 13.84 24.12 12.56
N GLU A 529 12.60 24.25 12.06
CA GLU A 529 11.90 25.54 11.90
C GLU A 529 11.62 26.22 13.25
N GLU A 530 11.27 25.46 14.29
CA GLU A 530 10.94 25.99 15.61
C GLU A 530 12.20 26.33 16.42
N PHE A 531 13.16 25.40 16.48
CA PHE A 531 14.32 25.53 17.34
C PHE A 531 15.53 26.18 16.67
N ILE A 532 15.58 26.25 15.33
CA ILE A 532 16.59 26.92 14.51
C ILE A 532 18.00 26.33 14.58
N THR A 533 18.44 25.85 15.73
CA THR A 533 19.80 25.34 15.94
C THR A 533 19.74 23.99 16.66
N MET A 534 20.72 23.13 16.38
CA MET A 534 20.86 21.85 17.09
C MET A 534 20.95 22.05 18.61
N GLU A 535 21.60 23.12 19.08
CA GLU A 535 21.74 23.40 20.52
C GLU A 535 20.39 23.73 21.18
N ARG A 536 19.54 24.51 20.52
CA ARG A 536 18.19 24.81 21.03
C ARG A 536 17.29 23.58 21.03
N LEU A 537 17.38 22.74 20.00
CA LEU A 537 16.64 21.49 19.92
C LEU A 537 17.10 20.51 21.02
N ASN A 538 18.41 20.37 21.23
CA ASN A 538 18.99 19.51 22.26
C ASN A 538 18.57 19.91 23.68
N ASN A 539 18.29 21.20 23.92
CA ASN A 539 17.87 21.72 25.22
C ASN A 539 16.36 22.01 25.31
N ALA A 540 15.57 21.57 24.31
CA ALA A 540 14.15 21.85 24.27
C ALA A 540 13.40 21.05 25.35
N PRO A 541 12.54 21.67 26.17
CA PRO A 541 11.70 20.94 27.11
C PRO A 541 10.64 20.13 26.35
N LYS A 542 10.22 18.98 26.90
CA LYS A 542 9.21 18.08 26.31
C LYS A 542 7.96 18.86 25.89
N GLU A 543 7.48 19.75 26.75
CA GLU A 543 6.27 20.55 26.53
C GLU A 543 6.40 21.50 25.33
N ALA A 544 7.60 22.01 25.03
CA ALA A 544 7.82 22.86 23.86
C ALA A 544 7.80 22.05 22.55
N ILE A 545 8.24 20.80 22.59
CA ILE A 545 8.17 19.89 21.43
C ILE A 545 6.71 19.48 21.18
N GLU A 546 5.96 19.17 22.25
CA GLU A 546 4.53 18.81 22.17
C GLU A 546 3.64 19.97 21.68
N ALA A 547 4.02 21.21 21.99
CA ALA A 547 3.29 22.39 21.53
C ALA A 547 3.36 22.59 20.00
N ILE A 548 4.28 21.92 19.30
CA ILE A 548 4.42 22.01 17.85
C ILE A 548 3.29 21.22 17.19
N GLU A 549 2.45 21.91 16.41
CA GLU A 549 1.31 21.31 15.72
C GLU A 549 1.73 20.13 14.83
N GLY A 550 1.25 18.93 15.18
CA GLY A 550 1.53 17.69 14.48
C GLY A 550 2.66 16.85 15.08
N LEU A 551 3.28 17.28 16.18
CA LEU A 551 4.14 16.46 17.03
C LEU A 551 3.35 16.07 18.29
N GLY A 552 3.22 14.77 18.55
CA GLY A 552 2.53 14.25 19.74
C GLY A 552 3.50 13.85 20.84
N GLU A 553 2.96 13.46 21.99
CA GLU A 553 3.72 13.05 23.19
C GLU A 553 4.78 11.98 22.91
N THR A 554 4.43 10.92 22.17
CA THR A 554 5.37 9.83 21.83
C THR A 554 6.61 10.31 21.06
N ILE A 555 6.45 11.33 20.21
CA ILE A 555 7.59 11.92 19.47
C ILE A 555 8.44 12.75 20.42
N ALA A 556 7.83 13.56 21.28
CA ALA A 556 8.53 14.38 22.25
C ALA A 556 9.38 13.53 23.22
N GLU A 557 8.81 12.44 23.74
CA GLU A 557 9.52 11.47 24.58
C GLU A 557 10.70 10.83 23.86
N SER A 558 10.51 10.45 22.60
CA SER A 558 11.58 9.84 21.79
C SER A 558 12.73 10.79 21.52
N ILE A 559 12.44 12.08 21.32
CA ILE A 559 13.46 13.11 21.11
C ILE A 559 14.21 13.39 22.41
N GLN A 560 13.51 13.55 23.53
CA GLN A 560 14.14 13.76 24.82
C GLN A 560 15.06 12.58 25.18
N ALA A 561 14.53 11.36 25.09
CA ALA A 561 15.31 10.16 25.37
C ALA A 561 16.54 10.02 24.47
N PHE A 562 16.48 10.52 23.22
CA PHE A 562 17.63 10.51 22.32
C PHE A 562 18.73 11.49 22.75
N PHE A 563 18.37 12.72 23.12
CA PHE A 563 19.35 13.75 23.52
C PHE A 563 19.92 13.55 24.93
N GLU A 564 19.26 12.77 25.78
CA GLU A 564 19.78 12.36 27.09
C GLU A 564 20.96 11.36 27.00
N LEU A 565 21.21 10.77 25.82
CA LEU A 565 22.31 9.82 25.60
C LEU A 565 23.66 10.52 25.46
N GLU A 566 24.66 10.10 26.25
CA GLU A 566 26.02 10.64 26.20
C GLU A 566 26.68 10.40 24.83
N GLU A 567 26.40 9.28 24.17
CA GLU A 567 26.89 8.97 22.83
C GLU A 567 26.37 9.96 21.79
N VAL A 568 25.14 10.45 21.96
CA VAL A 568 24.54 11.47 21.09
C VAL A 568 25.21 12.82 21.30
N ALA A 569 25.51 13.18 22.56
CA ALA A 569 26.28 14.39 22.85
C ALA A 569 27.67 14.37 22.18
N GLN A 570 28.35 13.22 22.22
CA GLN A 570 29.64 13.04 21.54
C GLN A 570 29.52 13.11 20.02
N LEU A 571 28.49 12.49 19.44
CA LEU A 571 28.22 12.53 18.00
C LEU A 571 28.01 13.96 17.51
N ILE A 572 27.15 14.73 18.20
CA ILE A 572 26.87 16.13 17.85
C ILE A 572 28.13 16.98 17.93
N ARG A 573 28.98 16.75 18.95
CA ARG A 573 30.27 17.43 19.06
C ARG A 573 31.18 17.13 17.88
N LYS A 574 31.36 15.85 17.52
CA LYS A 574 32.20 15.45 16.37
C LYS A 574 31.71 16.04 15.05
N LEU A 575 30.39 16.05 14.83
CA LEU A 575 29.78 16.64 13.63
C LEU A 575 30.05 18.16 13.57
N ARG A 576 29.98 18.84 14.72
CA ARG A 576 30.31 20.27 14.82
C ARG A 576 31.79 20.53 14.52
N GLU A 577 32.69 19.73 15.07
CA GLU A 577 34.14 19.81 14.80
C GLU A 577 34.45 19.54 13.32
N ALA A 578 33.68 18.68 12.67
CA ALA A 578 33.76 18.43 11.22
C ALA A 578 33.18 19.56 10.36
N SER A 579 32.73 20.66 10.98
CA SER A 579 32.09 21.81 10.33
C SER A 579 30.78 21.48 9.60
N VAL A 580 30.05 20.46 10.06
CA VAL A 580 28.67 20.22 9.60
C VAL A 580 27.79 21.36 10.10
N ASN A 581 26.97 21.91 9.22
CA ASN A 581 26.02 22.96 9.55
C ASN A 581 25.01 22.48 10.61
N MET A 582 24.91 23.23 11.69
CA MET A 582 24.03 22.95 12.85
C MET A 582 22.82 23.89 12.91
N GLU A 583 22.59 24.67 11.86
CA GLU A 583 21.58 25.71 11.79
C GLU A 583 20.57 25.43 10.68
N TYR A 584 19.32 25.76 10.95
CA TYR A 584 18.27 25.76 9.95
C TYR A 584 18.56 26.89 8.96
N LYS A 585 18.76 26.55 7.69
CA LYS A 585 19.04 27.50 6.60
C LYS A 585 17.78 27.96 5.88
N GLY A 586 16.65 27.27 6.08
CA GLY A 586 15.37 27.74 5.59
C GLY A 586 14.96 29.02 6.32
N LYS A 587 14.08 29.82 5.71
CA LYS A 587 13.65 31.07 6.35
C LYS A 587 12.77 30.81 7.57
N ARG A 588 12.91 31.64 8.60
CA ARG A 588 12.12 31.53 9.84
C ARG A 588 10.68 31.92 9.58
N LYS A 589 9.71 31.35 10.31
CA LYS A 589 8.29 31.77 10.22
C LYS A 589 8.10 33.27 10.48
N GLU A 590 8.91 33.87 11.35
CA GLU A 590 8.87 35.30 11.65
C GLU A 590 9.50 36.15 10.53
N GLU A 591 10.57 35.68 9.91
CA GLU A 591 11.22 36.33 8.76
C GLU A 591 10.30 36.26 7.54
N ILE A 592 9.71 35.10 7.28
CA ILE A 592 8.71 34.89 6.21
C ILE A 592 7.50 35.82 6.38
N LYS A 593 7.03 36.04 7.60
CA LYS A 593 5.95 37.02 7.90
C LYS A 593 6.38 38.48 7.69
N GLN A 594 7.67 38.77 7.70
CA GLN A 594 8.23 40.12 7.46
C GLN A 594 8.71 40.33 6.03
N VAL A 595 8.84 39.28 5.21
CA VAL A 595 9.09 39.40 3.78
C VAL A 595 7.86 40.05 3.14
N SER A 596 8.02 41.28 2.65
CA SER A 596 7.09 41.91 1.72
C SER A 596 7.53 41.56 0.31
N SER A 597 7.15 40.39 -0.19
CA SER A 597 7.38 39.97 -1.58
C SER A 597 6.07 39.94 -2.35
N TYR A 598 6.17 39.92 -3.68
CA TYR A 598 5.03 39.68 -4.57
C TYR A 598 4.24 38.40 -4.21
N PHE A 599 4.91 37.40 -3.64
CA PHE A 599 4.35 36.09 -3.33
C PHE A 599 3.96 35.90 -1.85
N SER A 600 4.10 36.92 -1.00
CA SER A 600 3.79 36.79 0.43
C SER A 600 2.31 36.50 0.69
N ASP A 601 2.03 35.49 1.52
CA ASP A 601 0.70 34.94 1.83
C ASP A 601 -0.09 34.40 0.63
N LYS A 602 0.53 34.35 -0.56
CA LYS A 602 -0.08 33.84 -1.78
C LYS A 602 -0.01 32.34 -1.86
N THR A 603 -1.08 31.69 -2.30
CA THR A 603 -1.10 30.25 -2.58
C THR A 603 -0.65 30.01 -4.01
N VAL A 604 0.48 29.32 -4.18
CA VAL A 604 1.10 29.13 -5.51
C VAL A 604 1.14 27.65 -5.85
N VAL A 605 0.99 27.32 -7.13
CA VAL A 605 1.11 25.94 -7.65
C VAL A 605 2.14 25.92 -8.76
N ILE A 606 3.01 24.92 -8.77
CA ILE A 606 4.03 24.76 -9.82
C ILE A 606 3.64 23.58 -10.72
N THR A 607 3.76 23.75 -12.04
CA THR A 607 3.50 22.72 -13.05
C THR A 607 4.42 22.85 -14.25
N GLY A 608 4.55 21.77 -15.03
CA GLY A 608 5.45 21.72 -16.18
C GLY A 608 6.90 21.41 -15.80
N LYS A 609 7.75 21.28 -16.81
CA LYS A 609 9.20 21.20 -16.72
C LYS A 609 9.77 22.62 -16.76
N LEU A 610 10.62 22.91 -15.81
CA LEU A 610 11.23 24.23 -15.63
C LEU A 610 12.65 24.21 -16.22
N GLU A 611 13.06 25.31 -16.84
CA GLU A 611 14.34 25.49 -17.52
C GLU A 611 15.45 25.95 -16.56
N HIS A 612 15.14 26.78 -15.57
CA HIS A 612 16.12 27.43 -14.70
C HIS A 612 16.22 26.81 -13.31
N TYR A 613 15.12 26.28 -12.77
CA TYR A 613 15.09 25.58 -11.48
C TYR A 613 14.50 24.19 -11.60
N THR A 614 14.88 23.27 -10.73
CA THR A 614 14.05 22.09 -10.48
C THR A 614 12.78 22.50 -9.74
N ARG A 615 11.70 21.71 -9.84
CA ARG A 615 10.44 22.01 -9.13
C ARG A 615 10.62 22.12 -7.63
N ASP A 616 11.50 21.32 -7.05
CA ASP A 616 11.75 21.32 -5.61
C ASP A 616 12.54 22.58 -5.20
N GLU A 617 13.53 23.01 -5.99
CA GLU A 617 14.26 24.27 -5.77
C GLU A 617 13.35 25.49 -5.88
N LEU A 618 12.49 25.56 -6.90
CA LEU A 618 11.56 26.69 -7.05
C LEU A 618 10.49 26.70 -5.94
N LYS A 619 10.03 25.52 -5.53
CA LYS A 619 9.09 25.38 -4.40
C LYS A 619 9.70 25.92 -3.12
N GLU A 620 10.97 25.61 -2.86
CA GLU A 620 11.71 26.12 -1.71
C GLU A 620 11.83 27.65 -1.77
N LYS A 621 12.29 28.21 -2.90
CA LYS A 621 12.38 29.67 -3.12
C LYS A 621 11.07 30.42 -2.91
N LEU A 622 9.95 29.89 -3.41
CA LEU A 622 8.64 30.53 -3.24
C LEU A 622 8.14 30.43 -1.80
N THR A 623 8.37 29.30 -1.14
CA THR A 623 8.04 29.13 0.28
C THR A 623 8.82 30.13 1.14
N ASP A 624 10.08 30.35 0.78
CA ASP A 624 10.95 31.35 1.37
C ASP A 624 10.45 32.79 1.13
N LEU A 625 9.75 33.07 0.04
CA LEU A 625 9.13 34.37 -0.20
C LEU A 625 7.78 34.54 0.51
N GLY A 626 7.37 33.56 1.33
CA GLY A 626 6.10 33.58 2.05
C GLY A 626 4.92 33.05 1.27
N ALA A 627 5.17 32.39 0.13
CA ALA A 627 4.14 31.70 -0.61
C ALA A 627 3.76 30.37 0.07
N LYS A 628 2.48 30.03 0.03
CA LYS A 628 1.97 28.69 0.35
C LYS A 628 1.99 27.85 -0.93
N VAL A 629 3.08 27.12 -1.16
CA VAL A 629 3.18 26.27 -2.35
C VAL A 629 2.39 24.97 -2.15
N THR A 630 1.37 24.77 -2.97
CA THR A 630 0.45 23.63 -2.89
C THR A 630 0.56 22.72 -4.11
N GLY A 631 0.17 21.46 -3.94
CA GLY A 631 0.30 20.45 -4.98
C GLY A 631 -0.72 20.55 -6.11
N GLY A 632 -1.76 21.38 -5.98
CA GLY A 632 -2.87 21.44 -6.93
C GLY A 632 -3.62 22.77 -6.92
N VAL A 633 -4.18 23.13 -8.07
CA VAL A 633 -4.91 24.39 -8.29
C VAL A 633 -6.30 24.31 -7.68
N SER A 634 -6.69 25.34 -6.94
CA SER A 634 -7.99 25.54 -6.32
C SER A 634 -8.45 26.99 -6.51
N LYS A 635 -9.68 27.34 -6.11
CA LYS A 635 -10.15 28.74 -6.12
C LYS A 635 -9.38 29.66 -5.17
N ASN A 636 -8.70 29.09 -4.19
CA ASN A 636 -7.87 29.83 -3.24
C ASN A 636 -6.41 29.92 -3.72
N THR A 637 -6.11 29.42 -4.92
CA THR A 637 -4.79 29.54 -5.53
C THR A 637 -4.69 30.92 -6.17
N ASP A 638 -3.71 31.71 -5.75
CA ASP A 638 -3.45 33.03 -6.29
C ASP A 638 -2.71 32.96 -7.63
N TYR A 639 -1.75 32.03 -7.78
CA TYR A 639 -0.95 31.90 -9.00
C TYR A 639 -0.65 30.45 -9.36
N LEU A 640 -0.64 30.16 -10.66
CA LEU A 640 -0.01 28.97 -11.23
C LEU A 640 1.28 29.38 -11.94
N ILE A 641 2.38 28.72 -11.60
CA ILE A 641 3.64 28.84 -12.33
C ILE A 641 3.75 27.68 -13.30
N ALA A 642 3.79 27.99 -14.59
CA ALA A 642 3.79 27.02 -15.67
C ALA A 642 5.11 27.06 -16.45
N GLY A 643 5.84 25.96 -16.42
CA GLY A 643 6.97 25.68 -17.34
C GLY A 643 6.52 24.97 -18.62
N GLU A 644 7.47 24.50 -19.41
CA GLU A 644 7.22 23.68 -20.59
C GLU A 644 6.40 22.42 -20.24
N GLU A 645 5.56 21.93 -21.16
CA GLU A 645 4.70 20.75 -20.92
C GLU A 645 3.78 20.88 -19.68
N ALA A 646 3.37 22.10 -19.31
CA ALA A 646 2.38 22.32 -18.28
C ALA A 646 1.02 21.71 -18.68
N GLY A 647 0.76 20.48 -18.20
CA GLY A 647 -0.43 19.70 -18.53
C GLY A 647 -1.72 20.14 -17.81
N SER A 648 -2.41 19.19 -17.19
CA SER A 648 -3.78 19.37 -16.64
C SER A 648 -3.95 20.50 -15.62
N LYS A 649 -2.88 20.93 -14.94
CA LYS A 649 -2.92 22.05 -13.98
C LYS A 649 -3.02 23.42 -14.65
N LEU A 650 -2.47 23.59 -15.86
CA LEU A 650 -2.59 24.83 -16.64
C LEU A 650 -4.03 25.05 -17.09
N ILE A 651 -4.65 23.99 -17.61
CA ILE A 651 -6.05 23.99 -18.01
C ILE A 651 -6.93 24.32 -16.80
N LYS A 652 -6.68 23.69 -15.64
CA LYS A 652 -7.44 23.95 -14.41
C LYS A 652 -7.26 25.38 -13.87
N ALA A 653 -6.10 26.00 -14.04
CA ALA A 653 -5.91 27.40 -13.67
C ALA A 653 -6.67 28.34 -14.60
N GLN A 654 -6.67 28.08 -15.90
CA GLN A 654 -7.46 28.85 -16.88
C GLN A 654 -8.97 28.75 -16.60
N GLU A 655 -9.47 27.56 -16.28
CA GLU A 655 -10.88 27.32 -15.92
C GLU A 655 -11.31 28.03 -14.63
N LEU A 656 -10.40 28.14 -13.67
CA LEU A 656 -10.65 28.81 -12.38
C LEU A 656 -10.27 30.30 -12.41
N GLU A 657 -9.91 30.83 -13.58
CA GLU A 657 -9.42 32.20 -13.79
C GLU A 657 -8.25 32.56 -12.87
N VAL A 658 -7.46 31.56 -12.47
CA VAL A 658 -6.25 31.74 -11.67
C VAL A 658 -5.14 32.26 -12.58
N PRO A 659 -4.53 33.41 -12.26
CA PRO A 659 -3.40 33.96 -13.02
C PRO A 659 -2.27 32.95 -13.23
N VAL A 660 -1.76 32.87 -14.46
CA VAL A 660 -0.65 32.00 -14.83
C VAL A 660 0.60 32.84 -15.06
N LEU A 661 1.66 32.53 -14.34
CA LEU A 661 2.99 33.10 -14.52
C LEU A 661 3.88 32.10 -15.24
N THR A 662 4.66 32.59 -16.19
CA THR A 662 5.77 31.84 -16.78
C THR A 662 6.95 31.80 -15.81
N GLU A 663 7.84 30.81 -15.95
CA GLU A 663 9.06 30.74 -15.15
C GLU A 663 9.91 32.02 -15.24
N GLN A 664 9.93 32.67 -16.41
CA GLN A 664 10.66 33.91 -16.62
C GLN A 664 10.06 35.10 -15.87
N GLN A 665 8.74 35.22 -15.82
CA GLN A 665 8.07 36.25 -15.01
C GLN A 665 8.29 36.02 -13.51
N VAL A 666 8.36 34.76 -13.08
CA VAL A 666 8.68 34.43 -11.69
C VAL A 666 10.12 34.81 -11.35
N LEU A 667 11.06 34.64 -12.28
CA LEU A 667 12.44 35.09 -12.08
C LEU A 667 12.53 36.61 -11.90
N GLU A 668 11.82 37.38 -12.73
CA GLU A 668 11.78 38.84 -12.64
C GLU A 668 11.23 39.31 -11.27
N GLU A 669 10.18 38.67 -10.77
CA GLU A 669 9.55 38.99 -9.47
C GLU A 669 10.31 38.43 -8.25
N ILE A 670 11.25 37.51 -8.45
CA ILE A 670 12.13 36.96 -7.40
C ILE A 670 13.42 37.80 -7.25
N ASP A 671 13.85 38.47 -8.32
CA ASP A 671 15.09 39.26 -8.39
C ASP A 671 14.88 40.77 -8.07
N GLU A 672 13.63 41.25 -7.98
CA GLU A 672 13.24 42.54 -7.37
C GLU A 672 13.14 42.46 -5.83
#